data_AF-A0A965CFR1-F1
#
_entry.id   AF-A0A965CFR1-F1
#
_cell.length_a   1.000
_cell.length_b   1.000
_cell.length_c   1.000
_cell.angle_alpha   90.00
_cell.angle_beta   90.00
_cell.angle_gamma   90.00
#
_symmetry.space_group_name_H-M   'P 1'
#
loop_
_entity.id
_entity.type
_entity.pdbx_description
1 polymer ?
#
loop_
_entity_poly.entity_id
_entity_poly.type
_entity_poly.pdbx_seq_one_letter_code
_entity_poly.pdbx_strand_id
1 'polypeptide(L)'
;MVDEILDGVEHALAQSGHMRAAVAADDVLRAAIAVPGARVSVLGHTRWASVGIISEPNAHPVTGEELGAAGDTTSIAVLNGDVDNHADLKARHGLRFADPITTDAKVIPALVDRLRTPGTASADAFRAAVSQFEGSVAVGYCDAADPGRMMFALSGSGQGCYVGLAEDRFIVASEPYGVVEETSSFVRLDGETPVDPARPSSRGQIVVLDADTAGTVGGMSMTSYDGTPIPVGESAVRTAEVTTRDIDRGDFAHFLLKEITESPRSFRKTLRGRVTERNGLFVPDLDEATFPDAVRRRLASGSIRRIRVIGQGTAAVAGTSLLPVLNELLPHDVNVLALTATELSGFAMEQDMSDMLVIAVSQSGTTTDTNRTVDLVAGRGASVLAIVNRRASDLAAKAHGTYFTSDGRDIEMSVASTKAFYAQVAAGAVLSCAIAGQFAGADPARIDRILRSLTEMPAAMDEVLSRRPVIAAAAARFAPSRRYWAVVGNGPNTVAANEVRIKLSELCYKSISCDVTEDKKHIDLSCEPMILVCAAGLGEGTSTDVAKEVAIYKAHKAVPIVIATEGSAQFEAAAAVLHVPQVDSTLGFVLSAMVGHLFGYDAALAIDALAVPLRRVREVVEHVVERGGNGGEALLAVERRIGPAAQEFLAGLRTGQYDGNLEASTAVRVVSLLRTVTSPEPLRDYQRETGRVATPGVLLDDLVTALTRAVDELTRPVDAIKHQAKTVTVGISRTEEGLLDAVLVRAVLEAGAARDHISYATLKVLAALDGAVESVTGFTRYAIHGDPRTPAATISIVERGGLARDLASRVDTNSSLVGTKRRVADEQQVLVARGRKDGRTVIIVPEVKGAETVGLTLVHVVFHGTVPPAAARQVLQGYDRRYDRLVDWVTETEGSFREDRLGEVPIADLLILPVSESADHWRNDAGR
;
A
#
# COMPACT_ATOMS: atom_id res chain seq x y z
N MET A 1 -15.93 36.04 -18.31
CA MET A 1 -17.03 35.17 -17.81
C MET A 1 -16.95 33.74 -18.35
N VAL A 2 -16.35 33.50 -19.53
CA VAL A 2 -15.85 32.17 -19.94
C VAL A 2 -14.41 31.95 -19.46
N ASP A 3 -13.64 33.03 -19.28
CA ASP A 3 -12.23 32.97 -18.82
C ASP A 3 -12.01 32.81 -17.30
N GLU A 4 -13.05 32.88 -16.46
CA GLU A 4 -12.91 32.73 -14.99
C GLU A 4 -13.21 31.31 -14.49
N ILE A 5 -13.56 30.38 -15.39
CA ILE A 5 -13.89 28.98 -15.08
C ILE A 5 -12.70 28.04 -15.33
N LEU A 6 -11.64 28.51 -16.01
CA LEU A 6 -10.53 27.68 -16.48
C LEU A 6 -9.33 27.61 -15.51
N ASP A 7 -9.11 28.60 -14.65
CA ASP A 7 -7.87 28.73 -13.85
C ASP A 7 -7.73 27.73 -12.67
N GLY A 8 -8.80 27.04 -12.27
CA GLY A 8 -8.82 26.17 -11.08
C GLY A 8 -8.63 24.68 -11.33
N VAL A 9 -8.64 24.25 -12.60
CA VAL A 9 -8.61 22.83 -13.00
C VAL A 9 -7.23 22.43 -13.55
N GLU A 10 -6.32 23.39 -13.65
CA GLU A 10 -5.14 23.25 -14.48
C GLU A 10 -4.11 22.26 -13.96
N HIS A 11 -3.81 22.01 -12.68
CA HIS A 11 -2.59 21.21 -12.43
C HIS A 11 -2.72 19.68 -12.69
N ALA A 12 -3.89 19.08 -12.40
CA ALA A 12 -4.15 17.66 -12.70
C ALA A 12 -4.60 17.46 -14.16
N LEU A 13 -5.41 18.39 -14.70
CA LEU A 13 -5.70 18.42 -16.15
C LEU A 13 -4.51 18.93 -16.97
N ALA A 14 -3.52 19.61 -16.40
CA ALA A 14 -2.30 20.01 -17.10
C ALA A 14 -1.32 18.87 -17.11
N GLN A 15 -1.27 17.94 -16.16
CA GLN A 15 -0.44 16.75 -16.40
C GLN A 15 -1.02 15.89 -17.54
N SER A 16 -2.34 15.61 -17.51
CA SER A 16 -2.99 14.88 -18.61
C SER A 16 -3.08 15.70 -19.90
N GLY A 17 -3.29 17.00 -19.81
CA GLY A 17 -3.41 17.94 -20.92
C GLY A 17 -2.06 18.33 -21.51
N HIS A 18 -1.01 18.44 -20.71
CA HIS A 18 0.38 18.57 -21.16
C HIS A 18 0.85 17.27 -21.79
N MET A 19 0.54 16.10 -21.22
CA MET A 19 0.83 14.83 -21.89
C MET A 19 0.08 14.74 -23.22
N ARG A 20 -1.23 15.04 -23.26
CA ARG A 20 -2.01 15.08 -24.50
C ARG A 20 -1.46 16.10 -25.49
N ALA A 21 -1.08 17.29 -25.04
CA ALA A 21 -0.52 18.35 -25.88
C ALA A 21 0.87 17.97 -26.40
N ALA A 22 1.74 17.41 -25.56
CA ALA A 22 3.06 16.93 -25.93
C ALA A 22 2.97 15.79 -26.95
N VAL A 23 2.10 14.80 -26.72
CA VAL A 23 1.82 13.72 -27.68
C VAL A 23 1.22 14.28 -28.98
N ALA A 24 0.32 15.26 -28.90
CA ALA A 24 -0.29 15.87 -30.08
C ALA A 24 0.70 16.74 -30.88
N ALA A 25 1.67 17.35 -30.20
CA ALA A 25 2.70 18.22 -30.77
C ALA A 25 3.98 17.47 -31.18
N ASP A 26 4.10 16.16 -30.90
CA ASP A 26 5.24 15.35 -31.32
C ASP A 26 5.15 14.99 -32.80
N ASP A 27 5.79 15.82 -33.63
CA ASP A 27 5.82 15.64 -35.09
C ASP A 27 6.46 14.30 -35.52
N VAL A 28 7.42 13.77 -34.75
CA VAL A 28 8.10 12.51 -35.08
C VAL A 28 7.17 11.33 -34.84
N LEU A 29 6.52 11.29 -33.67
CA LEU A 29 5.50 10.28 -33.36
C LEU A 29 4.38 10.33 -34.40
N ARG A 30 3.89 11.53 -34.74
CA ARG A 30 2.82 11.73 -35.72
C ARG A 30 3.22 11.23 -37.10
N ALA A 31 4.43 11.53 -37.55
CA ALA A 31 4.97 11.03 -38.81
C ALA A 31 5.11 9.50 -38.81
N ALA A 32 5.58 8.91 -37.71
CA ALA A 32 5.76 7.47 -37.57
C ALA A 32 4.43 6.70 -37.61
N ILE A 33 3.41 7.18 -36.90
CA ILE A 33 2.10 6.51 -36.85
C ILE A 33 1.22 6.78 -38.07
N ALA A 34 1.50 7.84 -38.85
CA ALA A 34 0.75 8.16 -40.07
C ALA A 34 1.09 7.25 -41.26
N VAL A 35 2.09 6.38 -41.14
CA VAL A 35 2.46 5.42 -42.19
C VAL A 35 1.32 4.39 -42.37
N PRO A 36 0.81 4.17 -43.59
CA PRO A 36 -0.22 3.15 -43.82
C PRO A 36 0.20 1.77 -43.33
N GLY A 37 -0.64 1.14 -42.50
CA GLY A 37 -0.34 -0.16 -41.90
C GLY A 37 0.61 -0.11 -40.70
N ALA A 38 0.93 1.09 -40.17
CA ALA A 38 1.64 1.21 -38.91
C ALA A 38 0.89 0.50 -37.78
N ARG A 39 1.63 -0.26 -36.99
CA ARG A 39 1.16 -0.93 -35.77
C ARG A 39 1.93 -0.37 -34.59
N VAL A 40 1.21 -0.14 -33.50
CA VAL A 40 1.77 0.54 -32.33
C VAL A 40 1.51 -0.30 -31.09
N SER A 41 2.57 -0.54 -30.34
CA SER A 41 2.52 -1.13 -29.00
C SER A 41 2.92 -0.04 -28.01
N VAL A 42 2.02 0.30 -27.09
CA VAL A 42 2.24 1.39 -26.12
C VAL A 42 2.32 0.81 -24.73
N LEU A 43 3.38 1.17 -24.01
CA LEU A 43 3.53 0.85 -22.60
C LEU A 43 3.71 2.17 -21.83
N GLY A 44 2.77 2.47 -20.94
CA GLY A 44 2.76 3.69 -20.12
C GLY A 44 2.69 3.33 -18.64
N HIS A 45 3.16 4.25 -17.78
CA HIS A 45 3.15 4.04 -16.34
C HIS A 45 3.06 5.36 -15.57
N THR A 46 2.44 5.28 -14.39
CA THR A 46 2.46 6.33 -13.38
C THR A 46 3.13 5.78 -12.13
N ARG A 47 4.25 6.38 -11.71
CA ARG A 47 5.09 5.82 -10.64
C ARG A 47 4.76 6.39 -9.26
N TRP A 48 4.43 5.48 -8.34
CA TRP A 48 4.51 5.70 -6.91
C TRP A 48 5.86 5.16 -6.40
N ALA A 49 6.76 6.04 -5.96
CA ALA A 49 8.13 5.64 -5.63
C ALA A 49 8.23 4.91 -4.27
N SER A 50 8.61 3.64 -4.31
CA SER A 50 8.94 2.77 -3.16
C SER A 50 10.45 2.57 -3.01
N VAL A 51 11.15 2.26 -4.12
CA VAL A 51 12.61 2.12 -4.20
C VAL A 51 13.18 3.13 -5.19
N GLY A 52 14.12 3.97 -4.73
CA GLY A 52 14.76 5.03 -5.51
C GLY A 52 14.00 6.36 -5.48
N ILE A 53 14.75 7.47 -5.55
CA ILE A 53 14.19 8.83 -5.40
C ILE A 53 13.16 9.17 -6.50
N ILE A 54 12.34 10.18 -6.26
CA ILE A 54 11.43 10.73 -7.28
C ILE A 54 12.27 11.60 -8.22
N SER A 55 12.56 11.09 -9.41
CA SER A 55 13.33 11.76 -10.46
C SER A 55 12.94 11.20 -11.83
N GLU A 56 13.15 11.99 -12.89
CA GLU A 56 12.90 11.56 -14.27
C GLU A 56 13.67 10.28 -14.66
N PRO A 57 14.97 10.10 -14.31
CA PRO A 57 15.68 8.84 -14.59
C PRO A 57 15.09 7.59 -13.91
N ASN A 58 14.28 7.78 -12.87
CA ASN A 58 13.58 6.70 -12.18
C ASN A 58 12.11 6.56 -12.62
N ALA A 59 11.61 7.43 -13.51
CA ALA A 59 10.27 7.27 -14.07
C ALA A 59 10.23 6.04 -14.99
N HIS A 60 9.09 5.36 -15.02
CA HIS A 60 8.87 4.24 -15.93
C HIS A 60 8.18 4.75 -17.20
N PRO A 61 8.38 4.10 -18.38
CA PRO A 61 9.16 2.88 -18.59
C PRO A 61 10.68 3.07 -18.46
N VAL A 62 11.38 2.05 -17.97
CA VAL A 62 12.85 2.00 -17.92
C VAL A 62 13.39 1.11 -19.04
N THR A 63 14.56 1.46 -19.58
CA THR A 63 15.19 0.73 -20.71
C THR A 63 16.09 -0.42 -20.26
N GLY A 64 16.50 -1.30 -21.18
CA GLY A 64 17.52 -2.34 -20.94
C GLY A 64 18.98 -1.86 -20.83
N GLU A 65 19.27 -0.58 -21.07
CA GLU A 65 20.65 -0.06 -21.13
C GLU A 65 21.47 -0.29 -19.84
N GLU A 66 22.73 -0.68 -20.02
CA GLU A 66 23.70 -0.96 -18.95
C GLU A 66 25.04 -0.24 -19.23
N LEU A 67 25.70 0.28 -18.19
CA LEU A 67 27.02 0.89 -18.31
C LEU A 67 28.07 -0.14 -18.73
N GLY A 68 28.78 0.15 -19.82
CA GLY A 68 29.88 -0.69 -20.30
C GLY A 68 29.43 -1.94 -21.06
N ALA A 69 28.14 -2.08 -21.33
CA ALA A 69 27.60 -3.05 -22.28
C ALA A 69 27.07 -2.32 -23.51
N ALA A 70 27.54 -2.69 -24.70
CA ALA A 70 26.91 -2.29 -25.94
C ALA A 70 25.84 -3.34 -26.27
N GLY A 71 24.57 -2.95 -26.25
CA GLY A 71 23.45 -3.79 -26.66
C GLY A 71 22.76 -3.19 -27.87
N ASP A 72 22.47 -4.01 -28.88
CA ASP A 72 21.65 -3.62 -30.04
C ASP A 72 20.13 -3.75 -29.72
N THR A 73 19.79 -4.35 -28.58
CA THR A 73 18.41 -4.56 -28.13
C THR A 73 17.86 -3.30 -27.48
N THR A 74 16.73 -2.80 -27.99
CA THR A 74 15.97 -1.73 -27.33
C THR A 74 14.75 -2.35 -26.66
N SER A 75 14.83 -2.56 -25.36
CA SER A 75 13.74 -3.08 -24.53
C SER A 75 13.27 -2.05 -23.52
N ILE A 76 12.00 -2.10 -23.15
CA ILE A 76 11.42 -1.28 -22.08
C ILE A 76 10.61 -2.14 -21.12
N ALA A 77 10.58 -1.74 -19.85
CA ALA A 77 9.74 -2.35 -18.84
C ALA A 77 9.06 -1.33 -17.94
N VAL A 78 7.90 -1.72 -17.42
CA VAL A 78 7.19 -1.03 -16.33
C VAL A 78 6.95 -2.00 -15.19
N LEU A 79 6.92 -1.47 -13.98
CA LEU A 79 6.69 -2.24 -12.75
C LEU A 79 5.65 -1.55 -11.87
N ASN A 80 4.64 -2.30 -11.44
CA ASN A 80 3.90 -2.04 -10.22
C ASN A 80 4.36 -3.02 -9.14
N GLY A 81 4.61 -2.52 -7.93
CA GLY A 81 5.18 -3.31 -6.84
C GLY A 81 6.70 -3.21 -6.75
N ASP A 82 7.32 -4.15 -6.04
CA ASP A 82 8.74 -4.12 -5.68
C ASP A 82 9.43 -5.44 -6.01
N VAL A 83 10.62 -5.34 -6.61
CA VAL A 83 11.58 -6.46 -6.70
C VAL A 83 12.47 -6.42 -5.46
N ASP A 84 12.06 -7.13 -4.41
CA ASP A 84 12.70 -7.11 -3.08
C ASP A 84 14.19 -7.53 -3.16
N ASN A 85 14.51 -8.51 -4.01
CA ASN A 85 15.87 -9.01 -4.20
C ASN A 85 16.64 -8.33 -5.34
N HIS A 86 16.27 -7.12 -5.78
CA HIS A 86 16.93 -6.41 -6.88
C HIS A 86 18.43 -6.19 -6.65
N ALA A 87 18.86 -5.93 -5.41
CA ALA A 87 20.27 -5.75 -5.07
C ALA A 87 21.08 -7.04 -5.27
N ASP A 88 20.50 -8.18 -4.87
CA ASP A 88 21.11 -9.50 -5.07
C ASP A 88 21.17 -9.87 -6.55
N LEU A 89 20.13 -9.57 -7.32
CA LEU A 89 20.11 -9.80 -8.77
C LEU A 89 21.18 -8.95 -9.47
N LYS A 90 21.30 -7.67 -9.09
CA LYS A 90 22.34 -6.77 -9.60
C LYS A 90 23.74 -7.32 -9.32
N ALA A 91 24.00 -7.80 -8.10
CA ALA A 91 25.29 -8.36 -7.72
C ALA A 91 25.58 -9.70 -8.42
N ARG A 92 24.61 -10.63 -8.43
CA ARG A 92 24.73 -11.97 -8.99
C ARG A 92 25.02 -11.95 -10.49
N HIS A 93 24.36 -11.06 -11.22
CA HIS A 93 24.50 -10.93 -12.68
C HIS A 93 25.49 -9.83 -13.10
N GLY A 94 26.08 -9.12 -12.14
CA GLY A 94 27.06 -8.07 -12.37
C GLY A 94 26.52 -6.85 -13.12
N LEU A 95 25.23 -6.53 -12.96
CA LEU A 95 24.54 -5.45 -13.69
C LEU A 95 25.01 -4.06 -13.23
N ARG A 96 25.26 -3.15 -14.18
CA ARG A 96 25.73 -1.77 -13.89
C ARG A 96 24.84 -0.70 -14.50
N PHE A 97 24.29 0.18 -13.67
CA PHE A 97 23.41 1.27 -14.11
C PHE A 97 24.05 2.63 -13.86
N ALA A 98 23.60 3.65 -14.61
CA ALA A 98 24.00 5.03 -14.36
C ALA A 98 23.58 5.49 -12.95
N ASP A 99 24.43 6.26 -12.27
CA ASP A 99 24.24 6.67 -10.87
C ASP A 99 22.87 7.30 -10.55
N PRO A 100 22.23 8.10 -11.44
CA PRO A 100 20.90 8.65 -11.16
C PRO A 100 19.78 7.60 -11.10
N ILE A 101 19.98 6.41 -11.69
CA ILE A 101 18.98 5.34 -11.76
C ILE A 101 19.10 4.46 -10.52
N THR A 102 18.14 4.60 -9.63
CA THR A 102 18.07 3.94 -8.32
C THR A 102 16.81 3.10 -8.13
N THR A 103 15.93 3.05 -9.12
CA THR A 103 14.77 2.15 -9.10
C THR A 103 15.15 0.69 -9.32
N ASP A 104 14.49 -0.19 -8.58
CA ASP A 104 14.51 -1.64 -8.70
C ASP A 104 14.02 -2.11 -10.08
N ALA A 105 13.03 -1.44 -10.68
CA ALA A 105 12.47 -1.80 -12.00
C ALA A 105 13.52 -1.92 -13.11
N LYS A 106 14.66 -1.21 -12.99
CA LYS A 106 15.76 -1.25 -13.97
C LYS A 106 16.40 -2.64 -14.10
N VAL A 107 16.32 -3.49 -13.06
CA VAL A 107 16.84 -4.87 -13.15
C VAL A 107 16.03 -5.73 -14.12
N ILE A 108 14.78 -5.35 -14.41
CA ILE A 108 13.86 -6.14 -15.24
C ILE A 108 14.36 -6.22 -16.68
N PRO A 109 14.38 -5.13 -17.47
CA PRO A 109 14.78 -5.23 -18.87
C PRO A 109 16.25 -5.62 -19.00
N ALA A 110 17.12 -5.17 -18.09
CA ALA A 110 18.54 -5.54 -18.07
C ALA A 110 18.74 -7.05 -17.90
N LEU A 111 18.01 -7.70 -16.98
CA LEU A 111 18.13 -9.14 -16.77
C LEU A 111 17.52 -9.94 -17.93
N VAL A 112 16.38 -9.49 -18.47
CA VAL A 112 15.77 -10.14 -19.66
C VAL A 112 16.74 -10.10 -20.83
N ASP A 113 17.37 -8.96 -21.08
CA ASP A 113 18.31 -8.79 -22.17
C ASP A 113 19.60 -9.62 -21.96
N ARG A 114 20.09 -9.75 -20.73
CA ARG A 114 21.23 -10.62 -20.38
C ARG A 114 20.95 -12.11 -20.55
N LEU A 115 19.73 -12.55 -20.26
CA LEU A 115 19.32 -13.95 -20.38
C LEU A 115 18.95 -14.32 -21.82
N ARG A 116 18.84 -13.33 -22.72
CA ARG A 116 18.57 -13.58 -24.12
C ARG A 116 19.84 -14.04 -24.84
N THR A 117 19.88 -15.33 -25.19
CA THR A 117 20.93 -15.89 -26.04
C THR A 117 20.45 -16.07 -27.48
N PRO A 118 21.34 -16.15 -28.48
CA PRO A 118 20.93 -16.41 -29.86
C PRO A 118 20.05 -17.66 -29.96
N GLY A 119 18.82 -17.50 -30.48
CA GLY A 119 17.83 -18.58 -30.61
C GLY A 119 16.88 -18.75 -29.42
N THR A 120 17.05 -17.99 -28.33
CA THR A 120 16.06 -17.93 -27.24
C THR A 120 14.90 -17.02 -27.63
N ALA A 121 13.66 -17.50 -27.49
CA ALA A 121 12.50 -16.64 -27.68
C ALA A 121 12.42 -15.57 -26.58
N SER A 122 12.00 -14.35 -26.91
CA SER A 122 11.92 -13.25 -25.94
C SER A 122 11.01 -13.57 -24.74
N ALA A 123 9.96 -14.37 -24.95
CA ALA A 123 9.09 -14.87 -23.88
C ALA A 123 9.82 -15.79 -22.89
N ASP A 124 10.75 -16.63 -23.36
CA ASP A 124 11.52 -17.54 -22.50
C ASP A 124 12.55 -16.77 -21.66
N ALA A 125 13.23 -15.79 -22.27
CA ALA A 125 14.14 -14.91 -21.56
C ALA A 125 13.39 -14.07 -20.51
N PHE A 126 12.20 -13.58 -20.86
CA PHE A 126 11.31 -12.88 -19.93
C PHE A 126 10.92 -13.75 -18.75
N ARG A 127 10.44 -14.98 -19.00
CA ARG A 127 10.11 -15.95 -17.95
C ARG A 127 11.31 -16.25 -17.05
N ALA A 128 12.47 -16.54 -17.64
CA ALA A 128 13.68 -16.84 -16.87
C ALA A 128 14.15 -15.68 -15.98
N ALA A 129 13.90 -14.44 -16.39
CA ALA A 129 14.18 -13.26 -15.58
C ALA A 129 13.18 -13.13 -14.42
N VAL A 130 11.87 -13.09 -14.71
CA VAL A 130 10.85 -12.85 -13.68
C VAL A 130 10.77 -13.97 -12.64
N SER A 131 11.13 -15.21 -13.00
CA SER A 131 11.20 -16.33 -12.05
C SER A 131 12.31 -16.21 -11.00
N GLN A 132 13.21 -15.23 -11.13
CA GLN A 132 14.21 -14.91 -10.13
C GLN A 132 13.78 -13.78 -9.19
N PHE A 133 12.65 -13.12 -9.44
CA PHE A 133 12.19 -11.99 -8.64
C PHE A 133 11.53 -12.46 -7.36
N GLU A 134 11.92 -11.84 -6.25
CA GLU A 134 11.21 -11.93 -4.98
C GLU A 134 10.45 -10.64 -4.74
N GLY A 135 9.28 -10.73 -4.10
CA GLY A 135 8.37 -9.60 -3.86
C GLY A 135 7.02 -9.77 -4.54
N SER A 136 6.22 -8.71 -4.53
CA SER A 136 4.94 -8.66 -5.26
C SER A 136 5.06 -7.72 -6.43
N VAL A 137 4.97 -8.26 -7.64
CA VAL A 137 5.29 -7.55 -8.88
C VAL A 137 4.20 -7.75 -9.93
N ALA A 138 3.84 -6.68 -10.63
CA ALA A 138 3.18 -6.73 -11.92
C ALA A 138 4.07 -6.02 -12.94
N VAL A 139 4.61 -6.81 -13.87
CA VAL A 139 5.61 -6.38 -14.85
C VAL A 139 4.95 -6.30 -16.22
N GLY A 140 5.22 -5.22 -16.96
CA GLY A 140 5.01 -5.16 -18.41
C GLY A 140 6.36 -5.00 -19.10
N TYR A 141 6.58 -5.74 -20.18
CA TYR A 141 7.82 -5.72 -20.94
C TYR A 141 7.51 -5.79 -22.44
N CYS A 142 8.24 -4.99 -23.23
CA CYS A 142 8.28 -5.15 -24.68
C CYS A 142 9.67 -4.87 -25.22
N ASP A 143 9.92 -5.37 -26.42
CA ASP A 143 11.21 -5.34 -27.09
C ASP A 143 11.01 -4.89 -28.54
N ALA A 144 11.86 -3.96 -28.99
CA ALA A 144 11.82 -3.42 -30.34
C ALA A 144 12.13 -4.47 -31.42
N ALA A 145 12.81 -5.58 -31.07
CA ALA A 145 13.07 -6.67 -32.01
C ALA A 145 11.84 -7.58 -32.26
N ASP A 146 10.84 -7.54 -31.38
CA ASP A 146 9.58 -8.30 -31.49
C ASP A 146 8.36 -7.44 -31.11
N PRO A 147 8.07 -6.37 -31.89
CA PRO A 147 7.07 -5.36 -31.50
C PRO A 147 5.62 -5.88 -31.53
N GLY A 148 5.39 -7.04 -32.16
CA GLY A 148 4.09 -7.70 -32.20
C GLY A 148 3.75 -8.49 -30.93
N ARG A 149 4.71 -8.64 -30.01
CA ARG A 149 4.50 -9.34 -28.75
C ARG A 149 4.73 -8.43 -27.55
N MET A 150 3.78 -8.44 -26.63
CA MET A 150 3.94 -7.81 -25.31
C MET A 150 3.83 -8.87 -24.23
N MET A 151 4.70 -8.77 -23.23
CA MET A 151 4.77 -9.74 -22.14
C MET A 151 4.41 -9.08 -20.83
N PHE A 152 3.58 -9.76 -20.04
CA PHE A 152 3.21 -9.32 -18.71
C PHE A 152 3.41 -10.46 -17.72
N ALA A 153 3.79 -10.15 -16.49
CA ALA A 153 3.95 -11.12 -15.42
C ALA A 153 3.34 -10.57 -14.12
N LEU A 154 2.67 -11.43 -13.36
CA LEU A 154 2.10 -11.12 -12.05
C LEU A 154 2.54 -12.17 -11.02
N SER A 155 3.09 -11.71 -9.90
CA SER A 155 3.43 -12.54 -8.75
C SER A 155 3.08 -11.82 -7.44
N GLY A 156 2.54 -12.57 -6.48
CA GLY A 156 2.05 -12.06 -5.20
C GLY A 156 0.65 -11.43 -5.28
N SER A 157 0.07 -11.12 -4.11
CA SER A 157 -1.29 -10.59 -3.96
C SER A 157 -1.41 -9.06 -4.06
N GLY A 158 -0.31 -8.33 -4.02
CA GLY A 158 -0.36 -6.86 -3.91
C GLY A 158 -0.84 -6.18 -5.19
N GLN A 159 -0.53 -6.73 -6.37
CA GLN A 159 -0.71 -6.03 -7.65
C GLN A 159 -1.85 -6.60 -8.50
N GLY A 160 -2.39 -5.78 -9.40
CA GLY A 160 -3.41 -6.17 -10.37
C GLY A 160 -2.88 -6.12 -11.80
N CYS A 161 -3.36 -7.04 -12.64
CA CYS A 161 -3.14 -7.03 -14.08
C CYS A 161 -4.39 -7.59 -14.80
N TYR A 162 -4.97 -6.77 -15.67
CA TYR A 162 -6.21 -7.03 -16.39
C TYR A 162 -5.96 -6.84 -17.88
N VAL A 163 -6.24 -7.87 -18.68
CA VAL A 163 -6.15 -7.83 -20.14
C VAL A 163 -7.55 -7.66 -20.72
N GLY A 164 -7.87 -6.44 -21.15
CA GLY A 164 -9.10 -6.10 -21.86
C GLY A 164 -9.07 -6.59 -23.31
N LEU A 165 -10.19 -7.16 -23.74
CA LEU A 165 -10.42 -7.69 -25.09
C LEU A 165 -11.29 -6.70 -25.89
N ALA A 166 -10.67 -5.80 -26.65
CA ALA A 166 -11.36 -4.86 -27.54
C ALA A 166 -11.27 -5.33 -29.00
N GLU A 167 -12.12 -4.83 -29.89
CA GLU A 167 -12.33 -5.42 -31.23
C GLU A 167 -11.04 -5.75 -32.01
N ASP A 168 -10.06 -4.85 -32.03
CA ASP A 168 -8.82 -4.98 -32.80
C ASP A 168 -7.54 -4.84 -31.96
N ARG A 169 -7.66 -4.84 -30.63
CA ARG A 169 -6.54 -4.56 -29.71
C ARG A 169 -6.69 -5.22 -28.34
N PHE A 170 -5.57 -5.38 -27.66
CA PHE A 170 -5.56 -5.62 -26.22
C PHE A 170 -5.33 -4.30 -25.48
N ILE A 171 -5.99 -4.15 -24.34
CA ILE A 171 -5.75 -3.03 -23.43
C ILE A 171 -5.42 -3.60 -22.07
N VAL A 172 -4.20 -3.36 -21.61
CA VAL A 172 -3.73 -3.89 -20.32
C VAL A 172 -3.72 -2.78 -19.30
N ALA A 173 -4.34 -3.02 -18.15
CA ALA A 173 -4.39 -2.08 -17.04
C ALA A 173 -4.18 -2.79 -15.71
N SER A 174 -3.74 -2.03 -14.70
CA SER A 174 -3.61 -2.53 -13.33
C SER A 174 -4.95 -2.66 -12.60
N GLU A 175 -6.03 -2.07 -13.14
CA GLU A 175 -7.39 -2.14 -12.61
C GLU A 175 -8.44 -2.21 -13.75
N PRO A 176 -9.63 -2.80 -13.52
CA PRO A 176 -10.65 -2.96 -14.56
C PRO A 176 -11.09 -1.66 -15.21
N TYR A 177 -11.17 -0.56 -14.47
CA TYR A 177 -11.61 0.71 -15.03
C TYR A 177 -10.63 1.30 -16.06
N GLY A 178 -9.39 0.81 -16.12
CA GLY A 178 -8.46 1.16 -17.21
C GLY A 178 -8.81 0.48 -18.54
N VAL A 179 -9.74 -0.48 -18.57
CA VAL A 179 -10.18 -1.15 -19.81
C VAL A 179 -11.61 -0.79 -20.23
N VAL A 180 -12.47 -0.36 -19.30
CA VAL A 180 -13.93 -0.20 -19.53
C VAL A 180 -14.34 0.89 -20.51
N GLU A 181 -13.44 1.82 -20.85
CA GLU A 181 -13.69 2.81 -21.92
C GLU A 181 -13.83 2.13 -23.28
N GLU A 182 -13.11 1.03 -23.48
CA GLU A 182 -12.92 0.39 -24.77
C GLU A 182 -13.56 -1.00 -24.82
N THR A 183 -13.64 -1.68 -23.67
CA THR A 183 -14.28 -3.00 -23.57
C THR A 183 -14.70 -3.33 -22.15
N SER A 184 -15.86 -3.96 -22.00
CA SER A 184 -16.28 -4.56 -20.73
C SER A 184 -15.69 -5.95 -20.49
N SER A 185 -15.06 -6.56 -21.49
CA SER A 185 -14.58 -7.94 -21.43
C SER A 185 -13.09 -7.99 -21.11
N PHE A 186 -12.70 -8.71 -20.07
CA PHE A 186 -11.29 -8.83 -19.68
C PHE A 186 -10.93 -10.20 -19.10
N VAL A 187 -9.64 -10.51 -19.09
CA VAL A 187 -9.04 -11.63 -18.35
C VAL A 187 -8.20 -11.04 -17.21
N ARG A 188 -8.43 -11.50 -15.96
CA ARG A 188 -7.65 -11.09 -14.78
C ARG A 188 -6.55 -12.14 -14.52
N LEU A 189 -5.32 -11.69 -14.34
CA LEU A 189 -4.23 -12.54 -13.89
C LEU A 189 -4.32 -12.82 -12.38
N ASP A 190 -3.81 -13.98 -11.97
CA ASP A 190 -3.68 -14.44 -10.58
C ASP A 190 -2.20 -14.59 -10.21
N GLY A 191 -1.75 -13.87 -9.17
CA GLY A 191 -0.37 -13.88 -8.71
C GLY A 191 -0.06 -14.89 -7.59
N GLU A 192 -1.07 -15.54 -6.99
CA GLU A 192 -0.90 -16.32 -5.76
C GLU A 192 -1.39 -17.76 -5.84
N THR A 193 -2.42 -18.04 -6.64
CA THR A 193 -2.96 -19.39 -6.74
C THR A 193 -2.02 -20.25 -7.59
N PRO A 194 -1.47 -21.37 -7.05
CA PRO A 194 -0.69 -22.28 -7.87
C PRO A 194 -1.62 -22.96 -8.90
N VAL A 195 -1.11 -23.18 -10.11
CA VAL A 195 -1.82 -23.94 -11.16
C VAL A 195 -2.21 -25.33 -10.65
N ASP A 196 -1.35 -25.92 -9.83
CA ASP A 196 -1.55 -27.20 -9.18
C ASP A 196 -1.27 -27.06 -7.67
N PRO A 197 -2.24 -27.30 -6.77
CA PRO A 197 -2.04 -27.21 -5.32
C PRO A 197 -0.90 -28.07 -4.79
N ALA A 198 -0.53 -29.16 -5.48
CA ALA A 198 0.61 -30.01 -5.12
C ALA A 198 1.96 -29.42 -5.56
N ARG A 199 1.96 -28.40 -6.43
CA ARG A 199 3.17 -27.72 -6.91
C ARG A 199 3.12 -26.22 -6.60
N PRO A 200 3.46 -25.80 -5.37
CA PRO A 200 3.51 -24.39 -4.99
C PRO A 200 4.47 -23.53 -5.84
N SER A 201 5.42 -24.14 -6.55
CA SER A 201 6.29 -23.44 -7.52
C SER A 201 5.55 -22.90 -8.74
N SER A 202 4.33 -23.40 -9.00
CA SER A 202 3.49 -22.98 -10.13
C SER A 202 2.68 -21.71 -9.85
N ARG A 203 3.00 -20.98 -8.77
CA ARG A 203 2.38 -19.67 -8.48
C ARG A 203 2.87 -18.59 -9.44
N GLY A 204 2.06 -17.55 -9.56
CA GLY A 204 2.30 -16.46 -10.48
C GLY A 204 1.95 -16.82 -11.92
N GLN A 205 1.60 -15.80 -12.70
CA GLN A 205 1.16 -15.96 -14.07
C GLN A 205 1.91 -15.02 -15.00
N ILE A 206 2.30 -15.54 -16.15
CA ILE A 206 2.91 -14.82 -17.26
C ILE A 206 1.95 -14.91 -18.43
N VAL A 207 1.68 -13.79 -19.09
CA VAL A 207 0.90 -13.73 -20.32
C VAL A 207 1.73 -13.08 -21.43
N VAL A 208 1.70 -13.71 -22.60
CA VAL A 208 2.22 -13.17 -23.85
C VAL A 208 1.02 -12.83 -24.73
N LEU A 209 0.96 -11.59 -25.19
CA LEU A 209 -0.08 -11.08 -26.09
C LEU A 209 0.47 -10.98 -27.50
N ASP A 210 -0.25 -11.54 -28.47
CA ASP A 210 0.07 -11.50 -29.89
C ASP A 210 -0.83 -10.49 -30.60
N ALA A 211 -0.24 -9.40 -31.09
CA ALA A 211 -0.96 -8.35 -31.75
C ALA A 211 -1.64 -8.80 -33.07
N ASP A 212 -1.20 -9.90 -33.71
CA ASP A 212 -1.81 -10.42 -34.95
C ASP A 212 -3.19 -11.05 -34.72
N THR A 213 -3.46 -11.44 -33.47
CA THR A 213 -4.70 -12.10 -33.03
C THR A 213 -5.38 -11.32 -31.91
N ALA A 214 -5.16 -10.00 -31.92
CA ALA A 214 -5.64 -9.09 -30.90
C ALA A 214 -7.17 -9.10 -30.75
N GLY A 215 -7.63 -8.77 -29.55
CA GLY A 215 -9.06 -8.65 -29.25
C GLY A 215 -9.77 -9.95 -28.91
N THR A 216 -9.09 -11.09 -29.00
CA THR A 216 -9.63 -12.40 -28.64
C THR A 216 -8.70 -13.15 -27.70
N VAL A 217 -9.24 -14.12 -26.96
CA VAL A 217 -8.43 -15.00 -26.09
C VAL A 217 -7.41 -15.82 -26.91
N GLY A 218 -7.65 -16.05 -28.20
CA GLY A 218 -6.75 -16.77 -29.08
C GLY A 218 -5.38 -16.11 -29.26
N GLY A 219 -5.29 -14.79 -29.07
CA GLY A 219 -4.02 -14.05 -29.06
C GLY A 219 -3.32 -14.00 -27.72
N MET A 220 -3.73 -14.82 -26.74
CA MET A 220 -3.13 -14.90 -25.42
C MET A 220 -2.47 -16.27 -25.21
N SER A 221 -1.24 -16.26 -24.70
CA SER A 221 -0.58 -17.48 -24.21
C SER A 221 -0.17 -17.28 -22.76
N MET A 222 -0.63 -18.16 -21.85
CA MET A 222 -0.32 -18.06 -20.42
C MET A 222 0.50 -19.24 -19.90
N THR A 223 1.46 -18.94 -19.03
CA THR A 223 2.29 -19.91 -18.31
C THR A 223 2.49 -19.48 -16.86
N SER A 224 2.76 -20.43 -15.97
CA SER A 224 3.25 -20.13 -14.62
C SER A 224 4.73 -19.77 -14.65
N TYR A 225 5.24 -19.25 -13.53
CA TYR A 225 6.66 -18.92 -13.38
C TYR A 225 7.58 -20.16 -13.48
N ASP A 226 7.11 -21.35 -13.09
CA ASP A 226 7.84 -22.61 -13.30
C ASP A 226 7.75 -23.15 -14.74
N GLY A 227 6.97 -22.52 -15.61
CA GLY A 227 6.80 -22.88 -17.01
C GLY A 227 5.64 -23.84 -17.27
N THR A 228 4.85 -24.20 -16.27
CA THR A 228 3.62 -24.98 -16.46
C THR A 228 2.64 -24.19 -17.35
N PRO A 229 2.16 -24.75 -18.48
CA PRO A 229 1.16 -24.07 -19.31
C PRO A 229 -0.17 -23.86 -18.57
N ILE A 230 -0.78 -22.69 -18.77
CA ILE A 230 -2.07 -22.34 -18.18
C ILE A 230 -3.09 -22.23 -19.33
N PRO A 231 -4.06 -23.15 -19.43
CA PRO A 231 -5.10 -23.05 -20.44
C PRO A 231 -5.93 -21.78 -20.27
N VAL A 232 -6.02 -20.98 -21.34
CA VAL A 232 -6.89 -19.80 -21.39
C VAL A 232 -7.94 -20.04 -22.46
N GLY A 233 -9.20 -19.85 -22.10
CA GLY A 233 -10.32 -19.94 -23.02
C GLY A 233 -11.41 -18.96 -22.62
N GLU A 234 -12.55 -19.01 -23.32
CA GLU A 234 -13.70 -18.11 -23.06
C GLU A 234 -14.17 -18.12 -21.60
N SER A 235 -13.99 -19.23 -20.87
CA SER A 235 -14.32 -19.33 -19.45
C SER A 235 -13.45 -18.46 -18.53
N ALA A 236 -12.30 -17.97 -19.00
CA ALA A 236 -11.44 -17.02 -18.27
C ALA A 236 -11.92 -15.57 -18.42
N VAL A 237 -12.73 -15.28 -19.44
CA VAL A 237 -13.25 -13.94 -19.69
C VAL A 237 -14.27 -13.56 -18.62
N ARG A 238 -14.16 -12.33 -18.14
CA ARG A 238 -15.04 -11.71 -17.15
C ARG A 238 -15.61 -10.44 -17.75
N THR A 239 -16.84 -10.10 -17.35
CA THR A 239 -17.46 -8.82 -17.68
C THR A 239 -17.27 -7.85 -16.53
N ALA A 240 -16.74 -6.66 -16.82
CA ALA A 240 -16.64 -5.57 -15.87
C ALA A 240 -18.04 -5.14 -15.43
N GLU A 241 -18.26 -5.13 -14.12
CA GLU A 241 -19.50 -4.61 -13.52
C GLU A 241 -19.47 -3.08 -13.33
N VAL A 242 -18.39 -2.46 -13.81
CA VAL A 242 -18.09 -1.03 -13.76
C VAL A 242 -18.24 -0.46 -15.15
N THR A 243 -18.75 0.75 -15.25
CA THR A 243 -18.93 1.47 -16.51
C THR A 243 -18.16 2.79 -16.51
N THR A 244 -17.98 3.38 -17.69
CA THR A 244 -17.39 4.73 -17.82
C THR A 244 -18.14 5.79 -17.02
N ARG A 245 -19.45 5.62 -16.78
CA ARG A 245 -20.25 6.52 -15.96
C ARG A 245 -19.85 6.51 -14.49
N ASP A 246 -19.33 5.39 -13.99
CA ASP A 246 -18.93 5.25 -12.60
C ASP A 246 -17.61 5.97 -12.30
N ILE A 247 -16.80 6.22 -13.33
CA ILE A 247 -15.50 6.92 -13.28
C ILE A 247 -15.54 8.31 -13.93
N ASP A 248 -16.71 8.76 -14.38
CA ASP A 248 -16.90 10.09 -14.95
C ASP A 248 -16.93 11.15 -13.84
N ARG A 249 -16.18 12.24 -14.02
CA ARG A 249 -16.17 13.39 -13.12
C ARG A 249 -17.44 14.25 -13.30
N GLY A 250 -18.10 14.15 -14.46
CA GLY A 250 -19.24 15.00 -14.83
C GLY A 250 -18.88 16.48 -14.77
N ASP A 251 -19.83 17.30 -14.31
CA ASP A 251 -19.68 18.77 -14.24
C ASP A 251 -18.86 19.25 -13.02
N PHE A 252 -18.34 18.34 -12.20
CA PHE A 252 -17.55 18.70 -11.03
C PHE A 252 -16.11 19.09 -11.42
N ALA A 253 -15.55 20.07 -10.73
CA ALA A 253 -14.15 20.49 -10.91
C ALA A 253 -13.16 19.39 -10.47
N HIS A 254 -13.52 18.62 -9.44
CA HIS A 254 -12.68 17.59 -8.82
C HIS A 254 -13.52 16.36 -8.48
N PHE A 255 -12.94 15.17 -8.61
CA PHE A 255 -13.56 13.92 -8.15
C PHE A 255 -13.87 13.96 -6.65
N LEU A 256 -12.99 14.55 -5.83
CA LEU A 256 -13.24 14.69 -4.40
C LEU A 256 -14.57 15.41 -4.11
N LEU A 257 -14.82 16.55 -4.78
CA LEU A 257 -16.05 17.31 -4.57
C LEU A 257 -17.29 16.53 -5.05
N LYS A 258 -17.18 15.84 -6.19
CA LYS A 258 -18.22 14.92 -6.67
C LYS A 258 -18.56 13.89 -5.60
N GLU A 259 -17.55 13.24 -5.04
CA GLU A 259 -17.72 12.15 -4.10
C GLU A 259 -18.23 12.62 -2.72
N ILE A 260 -17.81 13.78 -2.23
CA ILE A 260 -18.43 14.42 -1.06
C ILE A 260 -19.92 14.67 -1.33
N THR A 261 -20.25 15.18 -2.52
CA THR A 261 -21.64 15.48 -2.92
C THR A 261 -22.48 14.20 -3.11
N GLU A 262 -21.87 13.10 -3.55
CA GLU A 262 -22.51 11.80 -3.71
C GLU A 262 -22.64 11.00 -2.40
N SER A 263 -21.96 11.42 -1.34
CA SER A 263 -21.92 10.73 -0.05
C SER A 263 -23.31 10.44 0.55
N PRO A 264 -24.31 11.35 0.53
CA PRO A 264 -25.66 11.04 1.01
C PRO A 264 -26.33 9.90 0.24
N ARG A 265 -26.13 9.85 -1.07
CA ARG A 265 -26.65 8.76 -1.93
C ARG A 265 -25.95 7.44 -1.62
N SER A 266 -24.63 7.47 -1.46
CA SER A 266 -23.80 6.31 -1.09
C SER A 266 -24.22 5.73 0.28
N PHE A 267 -24.42 6.62 1.28
CA PHE A 267 -24.96 6.27 2.59
C PHE A 267 -26.33 5.59 2.49
N ARG A 268 -27.26 6.19 1.73
CA ARG A 268 -28.61 5.65 1.53
C ARG A 268 -28.60 4.29 0.82
N LYS A 269 -27.74 4.11 -0.19
CA LYS A 269 -27.57 2.81 -0.88
C LYS A 269 -27.10 1.73 0.08
N THR A 270 -26.17 2.07 0.98
CA THR A 270 -25.60 1.14 1.96
C THR A 270 -26.66 0.57 2.90
N LEU A 271 -27.65 1.38 3.29
CA LEU A 271 -28.76 0.95 4.16
C LEU A 271 -29.83 0.13 3.44
N ARG A 272 -29.89 0.19 2.10
CA ARG A 272 -31.00 -0.36 1.32
C ARG A 272 -31.10 -1.88 1.49
N GLY A 273 -32.25 -2.33 2.00
CA GLY A 273 -32.49 -3.75 2.26
C GLY A 273 -31.71 -4.33 3.43
N ARG A 274 -31.09 -3.48 4.27
CA ARG A 274 -30.33 -3.87 5.46
C ARG A 274 -30.99 -3.43 6.77
N VAL A 275 -32.01 -2.60 6.67
CA VAL A 275 -32.85 -2.11 7.76
C VAL A 275 -34.30 -2.31 7.34
N THR A 276 -35.09 -2.93 8.20
CA THR A 276 -36.50 -3.23 7.95
C THR A 276 -37.34 -2.90 9.18
N GLU A 277 -38.62 -2.63 8.98
CA GLU A 277 -39.55 -2.37 10.08
C GLU A 277 -40.27 -3.67 10.47
N ARG A 278 -40.19 -4.05 11.74
CA ARG A 278 -40.93 -5.18 12.32
C ARG A 278 -41.63 -4.71 13.59
N ASN A 279 -42.95 -4.89 13.66
CA ASN A 279 -43.77 -4.47 14.81
C ASN A 279 -43.63 -2.98 15.18
N GLY A 280 -43.47 -2.09 14.19
CA GLY A 280 -43.32 -0.65 14.43
C GLY A 280 -41.90 -0.20 14.81
N LEU A 281 -40.95 -1.11 14.88
CA LEU A 281 -39.54 -0.84 15.21
C LEU A 281 -38.64 -1.17 14.03
N PHE A 282 -37.67 -0.32 13.76
CA PHE A 282 -36.57 -0.64 12.85
C PHE A 282 -35.65 -1.69 13.48
N VAL A 283 -35.34 -2.72 12.69
CA VAL A 283 -34.43 -3.81 13.06
C VAL A 283 -33.45 -4.08 11.92
N PRO A 284 -32.24 -4.58 12.23
CA PRO A 284 -31.28 -4.94 11.19
C PRO A 284 -31.74 -6.19 10.43
N ASP A 285 -31.58 -6.18 9.11
CA ASP A 285 -31.96 -7.28 8.21
C ASP A 285 -30.74 -7.71 7.38
N LEU A 286 -29.89 -8.55 7.98
CA LEU A 286 -28.65 -9.04 7.38
C LEU A 286 -28.80 -10.50 6.99
N ASP A 287 -28.47 -10.82 5.74
CA ASP A 287 -28.48 -12.17 5.19
C ASP A 287 -27.30 -13.03 5.70
N GLU A 288 -27.31 -14.32 5.36
CA GLU A 288 -26.26 -15.28 5.74
C GLU A 288 -24.89 -14.92 5.17
N ALA A 289 -24.85 -14.30 3.98
CA ALA A 289 -23.59 -13.87 3.35
C ALA A 289 -22.95 -12.67 4.11
N THR A 290 -23.77 -11.85 4.76
CA THR A 290 -23.32 -10.65 5.47
C THR A 290 -23.00 -10.95 6.92
N PHE A 291 -23.87 -11.69 7.61
CA PHE A 291 -23.71 -12.04 9.01
C PHE A 291 -24.11 -13.50 9.22
N PRO A 292 -23.17 -14.45 9.06
CA PRO A 292 -23.47 -15.88 9.06
C PRO A 292 -23.97 -16.42 10.40
N ASP A 293 -24.84 -17.43 10.35
CA ASP A 293 -25.39 -18.13 11.50
C ASP A 293 -24.31 -18.76 12.40
N ALA A 294 -23.18 -19.17 11.82
CA ALA A 294 -22.04 -19.67 12.58
C ALA A 294 -21.46 -18.59 13.52
N VAL A 295 -21.34 -17.34 13.05
CA VAL A 295 -20.84 -16.22 13.86
C VAL A 295 -21.90 -15.79 14.88
N ARG A 296 -23.17 -15.71 14.47
CA ARG A 296 -24.30 -15.39 15.38
C ARG A 296 -24.37 -16.33 16.57
N ARG A 297 -24.25 -17.64 16.34
CA ARG A 297 -24.26 -18.65 17.41
C ARG A 297 -23.10 -18.49 18.38
N ARG A 298 -21.89 -18.18 17.90
CA ARG A 298 -20.71 -17.95 18.76
C ARG A 298 -20.83 -16.70 19.63
N LEU A 299 -21.50 -15.65 19.13
CA LEU A 299 -21.84 -14.47 19.91
C LEU A 299 -22.89 -14.80 20.98
N ALA A 300 -23.99 -15.43 20.58
CA ALA A 300 -25.09 -15.79 21.49
C ALA A 300 -24.67 -16.80 22.58
N SER A 301 -23.72 -17.69 22.30
CA SER A 301 -23.19 -18.65 23.28
C SER A 301 -22.17 -18.04 24.26
N GLY A 302 -21.72 -16.80 24.04
CA GLY A 302 -20.64 -16.17 24.80
C GLY A 302 -19.26 -16.76 24.52
N SER A 303 -19.09 -17.47 23.40
CA SER A 303 -17.78 -17.98 22.95
C SER A 303 -16.89 -16.85 22.47
N ILE A 304 -17.48 -15.81 21.86
CA ILE A 304 -16.76 -14.59 21.48
C ILE A 304 -16.87 -13.58 22.62
N ARG A 305 -15.71 -13.18 23.15
CA ARG A 305 -15.59 -12.18 24.23
C ARG A 305 -14.81 -10.94 23.80
N ARG A 306 -14.11 -11.02 22.67
CA ARG A 306 -13.27 -9.94 22.16
C ARG A 306 -13.72 -9.56 20.76
N ILE A 307 -14.01 -8.28 20.55
CA ILE A 307 -14.27 -7.71 19.23
C ILE A 307 -13.11 -6.77 18.89
N ARG A 308 -12.48 -6.97 17.74
CA ARG A 308 -11.41 -6.11 17.21
C ARG A 308 -11.86 -5.51 15.89
N VAL A 309 -11.92 -4.19 15.82
CA VAL A 309 -12.19 -3.49 14.56
C VAL A 309 -10.86 -3.05 13.97
N ILE A 310 -10.57 -3.45 12.74
CA ILE A 310 -9.29 -3.17 12.08
C ILE A 310 -9.49 -2.51 10.72
N GLY A 311 -8.50 -1.73 10.31
CA GLY A 311 -8.40 -1.11 8.99
C GLY A 311 -7.08 -0.34 8.88
N GLN A 312 -6.97 0.49 7.85
CA GLN A 312 -5.87 1.45 7.69
C GLN A 312 -6.39 2.83 7.27
N GLY A 313 -5.69 3.88 7.69
CA GLY A 313 -6.05 5.27 7.36
C GLY A 313 -7.51 5.62 7.69
N THR A 314 -8.21 6.28 6.75
CA THR A 314 -9.64 6.61 6.88
C THR A 314 -10.53 5.39 7.19
N ALA A 315 -10.22 4.19 6.68
CA ALA A 315 -11.00 2.99 6.98
C ALA A 315 -10.83 2.53 8.45
N ALA A 316 -9.65 2.72 9.04
CA ALA A 316 -9.45 2.50 10.47
C ALA A 316 -10.28 3.49 11.31
N VAL A 317 -10.32 4.77 10.91
CA VAL A 317 -11.13 5.80 11.58
C VAL A 317 -12.63 5.54 11.41
N ALA A 318 -13.09 5.12 10.23
CA ALA A 318 -14.47 4.65 10.05
C ALA A 318 -14.77 3.47 10.99
N GLY A 319 -13.81 2.54 11.15
CA GLY A 319 -13.88 1.44 12.10
C GLY A 319 -14.02 1.89 13.56
N THR A 320 -13.34 2.96 13.99
CA THR A 320 -13.49 3.47 15.37
C THR A 320 -14.91 3.98 15.66
N SER A 321 -15.69 4.33 14.63
CA SER A 321 -17.10 4.74 14.79
C SER A 321 -18.02 3.64 15.34
N LEU A 322 -17.61 2.37 15.23
CA LEU A 322 -18.38 1.25 15.79
C LEU A 322 -18.27 1.22 17.33
N LEU A 323 -17.20 1.75 17.92
CA LEU A 323 -16.94 1.64 19.36
C LEU A 323 -18.03 2.32 20.21
N PRO A 324 -18.43 3.58 19.94
CA PRO A 324 -19.52 4.20 20.70
C PRO A 324 -20.81 3.40 20.65
N VAL A 325 -21.16 2.81 19.50
CA VAL A 325 -22.38 2.02 19.33
C VAL A 325 -22.27 0.66 20.03
N LEU A 326 -21.17 -0.06 19.82
CA LEU A 326 -20.95 -1.38 20.41
C LEU A 326 -20.80 -1.28 21.94
N ASN A 327 -20.00 -0.35 22.46
CA ASN A 327 -19.82 -0.20 23.91
C ASN A 327 -21.11 0.24 24.63
N GLU A 328 -22.01 0.96 23.94
CA GLU A 328 -23.31 1.33 24.49
C GLU A 328 -24.28 0.13 24.50
N LEU A 329 -24.28 -0.69 23.44
CA LEU A 329 -25.27 -1.75 23.23
C LEU A 329 -24.86 -3.13 23.76
N LEU A 330 -23.57 -3.38 23.96
CA LEU A 330 -23.05 -4.68 24.37
C LEU A 330 -22.89 -4.82 25.90
N PRO A 331 -22.95 -6.05 26.42
CA PRO A 331 -22.57 -6.33 27.80
C PRO A 331 -21.13 -5.90 28.12
N HIS A 332 -20.89 -5.50 29.39
CA HIS A 332 -19.59 -4.99 29.84
C HIS A 332 -18.43 -5.99 29.79
N ASP A 333 -18.71 -7.30 29.74
CA ASP A 333 -17.72 -8.37 29.64
C ASP A 333 -17.24 -8.63 28.20
N VAL A 334 -17.88 -8.02 27.20
CA VAL A 334 -17.39 -8.03 25.82
C VAL A 334 -16.42 -6.89 25.61
N ASN A 335 -15.16 -7.22 25.34
CA ASN A 335 -14.11 -6.22 25.13
C ASN A 335 -14.04 -5.80 23.66
N VAL A 336 -14.41 -4.55 23.37
CA VAL A 336 -14.33 -3.96 22.02
C VAL A 336 -13.12 -3.02 21.94
N LEU A 337 -12.29 -3.20 20.90
CA LEU A 337 -11.15 -2.33 20.64
C LEU A 337 -11.04 -2.07 19.13
N ALA A 338 -10.71 -0.84 18.76
CA ALA A 338 -10.28 -0.52 17.40
C ALA A 338 -8.78 -0.23 17.38
N LEU A 339 -8.11 -0.75 16.36
CA LEU A 339 -6.68 -0.58 16.15
C LEU A 339 -6.38 -0.71 14.65
N THR A 340 -5.26 -0.17 14.20
CA THR A 340 -4.84 -0.40 12.82
C THR A 340 -4.52 -1.89 12.63
N ALA A 341 -4.68 -2.39 11.40
CA ALA A 341 -4.44 -3.80 11.11
C ALA A 341 -2.99 -4.23 11.45
N THR A 342 -2.02 -3.32 11.30
CA THR A 342 -0.61 -3.53 11.59
C THR A 342 -0.29 -3.56 13.09
N GLU A 343 -1.05 -2.84 13.92
CA GLU A 343 -0.91 -2.92 15.38
C GLU A 343 -1.43 -4.26 15.91
N LEU A 344 -2.53 -4.77 15.34
CA LEU A 344 -3.03 -6.11 15.70
C LEU A 344 -2.00 -7.18 15.37
N SER A 345 -1.56 -7.25 14.11
CA SER A 345 -0.60 -8.27 13.66
C SER A 345 0.79 -8.11 14.26
N GLY A 346 1.20 -6.89 14.62
CA GLY A 346 2.51 -6.61 15.19
C GLY A 346 2.61 -6.86 16.70
N PHE A 347 1.56 -6.55 17.46
CA PHE A 347 1.71 -6.42 18.92
C PHE A 347 0.59 -7.09 19.74
N ALA A 348 -0.51 -7.50 19.11
CA ALA A 348 -1.66 -8.08 19.81
C ALA A 348 -2.03 -9.48 19.30
N MET A 349 -1.05 -10.21 18.77
CA MET A 349 -1.22 -11.57 18.28
C MET A 349 -1.03 -12.62 19.40
N GLU A 350 -2.05 -13.45 19.62
CA GLU A 350 -2.03 -14.61 20.53
C GLU A 350 -2.11 -15.93 19.75
N GLN A 351 -1.63 -17.05 20.32
CA GLN A 351 -1.62 -18.36 19.64
C GLN A 351 -3.04 -18.87 19.32
N ASP A 352 -3.98 -18.66 20.23
CA ASP A 352 -5.40 -18.98 20.06
C ASP A 352 -6.21 -17.68 20.08
N MET A 353 -7.02 -17.49 19.03
CA MET A 353 -7.92 -16.36 18.87
C MET A 353 -9.37 -16.81 18.66
N SER A 354 -9.72 -18.03 19.06
CA SER A 354 -11.06 -18.60 18.93
C SER A 354 -12.13 -17.91 19.79
N ASP A 355 -11.77 -16.98 20.66
CA ASP A 355 -12.72 -16.12 21.39
C ASP A 355 -12.88 -14.73 20.76
N MET A 356 -12.30 -14.51 19.58
CA MET A 356 -12.22 -13.21 18.91
C MET A 356 -13.11 -13.13 17.66
N LEU A 357 -13.80 -12.00 17.52
CA LEU A 357 -14.40 -11.50 16.29
C LEU A 357 -13.58 -10.32 15.78
N VAL A 358 -13.10 -10.42 14.54
CA VAL A 358 -12.45 -9.32 13.83
C VAL A 358 -13.42 -8.73 12.81
N ILE A 359 -13.59 -7.41 12.85
CA ILE A 359 -14.33 -6.64 11.84
C ILE A 359 -13.31 -5.85 11.02
N ALA A 360 -13.03 -6.32 9.80
CA ALA A 360 -12.07 -5.71 8.90
C ALA A 360 -12.73 -4.70 7.96
N VAL A 361 -12.29 -3.45 8.01
CA VAL A 361 -12.85 -2.34 7.22
C VAL A 361 -11.84 -1.94 6.14
N SER A 362 -12.25 -1.97 4.87
CA SER A 362 -11.42 -1.54 3.74
C SER A 362 -12.29 -1.02 2.59
N GLN A 363 -11.87 0.03 1.89
CA GLN A 363 -12.57 0.48 0.68
C GLN A 363 -12.29 -0.47 -0.50
N SER A 364 -11.01 -0.70 -0.82
CA SER A 364 -10.62 -1.49 -1.99
C SER A 364 -10.77 -3.00 -1.77
N GLY A 365 -10.69 -3.46 -0.52
CA GLY A 365 -10.59 -4.87 -0.15
C GLY A 365 -9.27 -5.54 -0.57
N THR A 366 -8.31 -4.77 -1.07
CA THR A 366 -6.98 -5.23 -1.52
C THR A 366 -5.85 -4.70 -0.64
N THR A 367 -6.15 -3.92 0.40
CA THR A 367 -5.12 -3.37 1.31
C THR A 367 -4.28 -4.49 1.92
N THR A 368 -3.01 -4.56 1.54
CA THR A 368 -2.11 -5.68 1.84
C THR A 368 -2.02 -5.97 3.34
N ASP A 369 -1.78 -4.94 4.15
CA ASP A 369 -1.67 -5.08 5.61
C ASP A 369 -2.97 -5.60 6.25
N THR A 370 -4.12 -5.18 5.74
CA THR A 370 -5.43 -5.62 6.29
C THR A 370 -5.70 -7.07 5.92
N ASN A 371 -5.51 -7.44 4.65
CA ASN A 371 -5.68 -8.81 4.17
C ASN A 371 -4.73 -9.78 4.88
N ARG A 372 -3.48 -9.39 5.07
CA ARG A 372 -2.48 -10.19 5.77
C ARG A 372 -2.84 -10.40 7.24
N THR A 373 -3.27 -9.34 7.94
CA THR A 373 -3.73 -9.49 9.34
C THR A 373 -4.93 -10.43 9.41
N VAL A 374 -5.86 -10.35 8.45
CA VAL A 374 -7.02 -11.26 8.37
C VAL A 374 -6.58 -12.72 8.21
N ASP A 375 -5.63 -13.01 7.33
CA ASP A 375 -5.10 -14.38 7.17
C ASP A 375 -4.50 -14.91 8.48
N LEU A 376 -3.73 -14.06 9.19
CA LEU A 376 -3.08 -14.42 10.45
C LEU A 376 -4.09 -14.71 11.57
N VAL A 377 -5.10 -13.86 11.77
CA VAL A 377 -6.09 -14.06 12.84
C VAL A 377 -7.04 -15.21 12.54
N ALA A 378 -7.44 -15.38 11.27
CA ALA A 378 -8.28 -16.48 10.84
C ALA A 378 -7.56 -17.82 11.01
N GLY A 379 -6.27 -17.88 10.65
CA GLY A 379 -5.42 -19.05 10.89
C GLY A 379 -5.25 -19.44 12.36
N ARG A 380 -5.58 -18.53 13.30
CA ARG A 380 -5.59 -18.76 14.75
C ARG A 380 -6.99 -18.91 15.35
N GLY A 381 -8.02 -19.08 14.52
CA GLY A 381 -9.39 -19.42 14.95
C GLY A 381 -10.36 -18.24 15.12
N ALA A 382 -9.93 -17.01 14.85
CA ALA A 382 -10.81 -15.84 14.92
C ALA A 382 -11.93 -15.90 13.87
N SER A 383 -13.14 -15.47 14.25
CA SER A 383 -14.18 -15.15 13.26
C SER A 383 -13.87 -13.81 12.60
N VAL A 384 -14.17 -13.67 11.31
CA VAL A 384 -13.87 -12.46 10.53
C VAL A 384 -15.12 -12.01 9.79
N LEU A 385 -15.54 -10.78 10.01
CA LEU A 385 -16.51 -10.06 9.18
C LEU A 385 -15.80 -8.92 8.46
N ALA A 386 -16.18 -8.65 7.22
CA ALA A 386 -15.62 -7.54 6.44
C ALA A 386 -16.68 -6.47 6.14
N ILE A 387 -16.28 -5.20 6.18
CA ILE A 387 -17.00 -4.08 5.60
C ILE A 387 -16.17 -3.61 4.41
N VAL A 388 -16.65 -3.85 3.20
CA VAL A 388 -15.88 -3.63 1.98
C VAL A 388 -16.74 -3.09 0.85
N ASN A 389 -16.15 -2.29 -0.05
CA ASN A 389 -16.90 -1.77 -1.18
C ASN A 389 -16.80 -2.64 -2.43
N ARG A 390 -15.72 -3.41 -2.63
CA ARG A 390 -15.51 -4.19 -3.86
C ARG A 390 -15.92 -5.66 -3.67
N ARG A 391 -16.90 -6.14 -4.45
CA ARG A 391 -17.41 -7.52 -4.37
C ARG A 391 -16.37 -8.61 -4.67
N ALA A 392 -15.56 -8.40 -5.70
CA ALA A 392 -14.54 -9.35 -6.14
C ALA A 392 -13.15 -9.05 -5.53
N SER A 393 -13.11 -8.57 -4.29
CA SER A 393 -11.87 -8.26 -3.58
C SER A 393 -11.39 -9.43 -2.73
N ASP A 394 -10.09 -9.45 -2.44
CA ASP A 394 -9.46 -10.53 -1.69
C ASP A 394 -10.02 -10.60 -0.26
N LEU A 395 -10.27 -9.45 0.36
CA LEU A 395 -10.86 -9.39 1.69
C LEU A 395 -12.27 -10.00 1.73
N ALA A 396 -13.08 -9.77 0.70
CA ALA A 396 -14.42 -10.36 0.60
C ALA A 396 -14.37 -11.88 0.47
N ALA A 397 -13.34 -12.42 -0.19
CA ALA A 397 -13.13 -13.86 -0.32
C ALA A 397 -12.60 -14.51 0.96
N LYS A 398 -11.81 -13.78 1.75
CA LYS A 398 -11.18 -14.25 3.00
C LYS A 398 -12.09 -14.17 4.23
N ALA A 399 -13.04 -13.24 4.24
CA ALA A 399 -13.94 -13.05 5.38
C ALA A 399 -15.03 -14.13 5.46
N HIS A 400 -15.50 -14.44 6.68
CA HIS A 400 -16.61 -15.37 6.87
C HIS A 400 -17.96 -14.75 6.50
N GLY A 401 -18.09 -13.43 6.65
CA GLY A 401 -19.26 -12.67 6.23
C GLY A 401 -18.86 -11.27 5.77
N THR A 402 -19.56 -10.74 4.77
CA THR A 402 -19.18 -9.47 4.13
C THR A 402 -20.36 -8.51 3.98
N TYR A 403 -20.23 -7.33 4.57
CA TYR A 403 -21.13 -6.21 4.37
C TYR A 403 -20.60 -5.32 3.24
N PHE A 404 -21.28 -5.35 2.09
CA PHE A 404 -20.96 -4.45 0.99
C PHE A 404 -21.47 -3.04 1.22
N THR A 405 -20.59 -2.05 1.19
CA THR A 405 -20.99 -0.64 1.15
C THR A 405 -21.64 -0.29 -0.19
N SER A 406 -22.57 0.67 -0.19
CA SER A 406 -23.39 1.02 -1.35
C SER A 406 -24.07 -0.20 -1.97
N ASP A 407 -23.69 -0.56 -3.20
CA ASP A 407 -24.13 -1.74 -3.94
C ASP A 407 -22.97 -2.71 -4.21
N GLY A 408 -21.80 -2.45 -3.62
CA GLY A 408 -20.57 -3.21 -3.86
C GLY A 408 -19.85 -2.84 -5.17
N ARG A 409 -20.23 -1.72 -5.81
CA ARG A 409 -19.73 -1.27 -7.12
C ARG A 409 -19.35 0.22 -7.17
N ASP A 410 -19.57 0.96 -6.08
CA ASP A 410 -19.44 2.42 -6.05
C ASP A 410 -17.96 2.85 -6.05
N ILE A 411 -17.40 3.29 -7.18
CA ILE A 411 -15.96 3.61 -7.28
C ILE A 411 -15.65 4.99 -6.69
N GLU A 412 -14.56 5.06 -5.93
CA GLU A 412 -13.98 6.29 -5.42
C GLU A 412 -12.65 6.56 -6.16
N MET A 413 -12.65 7.57 -7.02
CA MET A 413 -11.54 7.97 -7.88
C MET A 413 -10.58 8.93 -7.19
N SER A 414 -11.07 9.84 -6.34
CA SER A 414 -10.21 10.73 -5.55
C SER A 414 -9.29 9.92 -4.65
N VAL A 415 -8.00 10.27 -4.55
CA VAL A 415 -7.06 9.62 -3.62
C VAL A 415 -7.60 9.72 -2.18
N ALA A 416 -7.99 10.93 -1.74
CA ALA A 416 -8.60 11.13 -0.44
C ALA A 416 -10.00 10.49 -0.40
N SER A 417 -10.20 9.59 0.57
CA SER A 417 -11.49 8.92 0.79
C SER A 417 -12.53 9.86 1.39
N THR A 418 -13.76 9.80 0.89
CA THR A 418 -14.91 10.61 1.29
C THR A 418 -16.17 9.74 1.43
N LYS A 419 -16.87 9.42 0.33
CA LYS A 419 -18.11 8.63 0.35
C LYS A 419 -17.92 7.24 0.97
N ALA A 420 -16.74 6.64 0.82
CA ALA A 420 -16.47 5.35 1.42
C ALA A 420 -16.44 5.42 2.96
N PHE A 421 -15.92 6.51 3.57
CA PHE A 421 -15.99 6.72 5.02
C PHE A 421 -17.43 6.71 5.52
N TYR A 422 -18.30 7.51 4.90
CA TYR A 422 -19.71 7.62 5.28
C TYR A 422 -20.45 6.29 5.13
N ALA A 423 -20.21 5.58 4.03
CA ALA A 423 -20.80 4.27 3.79
C ALA A 423 -20.30 3.22 4.81
N GLN A 424 -19.02 3.23 5.16
CA GLN A 424 -18.43 2.35 6.17
C GLN A 424 -19.02 2.62 7.57
N VAL A 425 -19.24 3.89 7.94
CA VAL A 425 -19.93 4.26 9.18
C VAL A 425 -21.38 3.73 9.19
N ALA A 426 -22.12 3.89 8.09
CA ALA A 426 -23.48 3.38 7.97
C ALA A 426 -23.55 1.85 8.13
N ALA A 427 -22.70 1.13 7.39
CA ALA A 427 -22.59 -0.33 7.47
C ALA A 427 -22.19 -0.79 8.88
N GLY A 428 -21.20 -0.10 9.47
CA GLY A 428 -20.70 -0.36 10.82
C GLY A 428 -21.77 -0.21 11.89
N ALA A 429 -22.59 0.83 11.82
CA ALA A 429 -23.68 1.05 12.77
C ALA A 429 -24.78 -0.03 12.66
N VAL A 430 -25.20 -0.38 11.44
CA VAL A 430 -26.18 -1.47 11.23
C VAL A 430 -25.63 -2.81 11.72
N LEU A 431 -24.36 -3.12 11.40
CA LEU A 431 -23.71 -4.33 11.86
C LEU A 431 -23.59 -4.36 13.38
N SER A 432 -23.29 -3.23 14.01
CA SER A 432 -23.21 -3.12 15.48
C SER A 432 -24.56 -3.41 16.15
N CYS A 433 -25.67 -2.88 15.60
CA CYS A 433 -27.01 -3.22 16.06
C CYS A 433 -27.34 -4.72 15.88
N ALA A 434 -26.90 -5.33 14.76
CA ALA A 434 -27.11 -6.76 14.51
C ALA A 434 -26.33 -7.66 15.47
N ILE A 435 -25.07 -7.30 15.76
CA ILE A 435 -24.22 -7.97 16.76
C ILE A 435 -24.86 -7.86 18.14
N ALA A 436 -25.28 -6.66 18.55
CA ALA A 436 -25.94 -6.44 19.84
C ALA A 436 -27.20 -7.30 20.00
N GLY A 437 -28.00 -7.46 18.94
CA GLY A 437 -29.18 -8.32 18.94
C GLY A 437 -28.91 -9.81 19.18
N GLN A 438 -27.65 -10.26 19.20
CA GLN A 438 -27.30 -11.65 19.55
C GLN A 438 -27.11 -11.87 21.06
N PHE A 439 -27.04 -10.81 21.86
CA PHE A 439 -26.84 -10.89 23.30
C PHE A 439 -28.16 -10.78 24.05
N ALA A 440 -28.27 -11.50 25.18
CA ALA A 440 -29.40 -11.34 26.08
C ALA A 440 -29.38 -9.94 26.71
N GLY A 441 -30.52 -9.25 26.71
CA GLY A 441 -30.65 -7.91 27.28
C GLY A 441 -30.44 -6.74 26.31
N ALA A 442 -30.29 -6.99 25.01
CA ALA A 442 -30.31 -5.94 23.99
C ALA A 442 -31.58 -5.08 24.11
N ASP A 443 -31.45 -3.74 24.08
CA ASP A 443 -32.57 -2.78 24.12
C ASP A 443 -33.11 -2.53 22.69
N PRO A 444 -34.26 -3.09 22.30
CA PRO A 444 -34.81 -2.92 20.96
C PRO A 444 -35.22 -1.47 20.68
N ALA A 445 -35.59 -0.70 21.70
CA ALA A 445 -36.00 0.69 21.53
C ALA A 445 -34.79 1.59 21.25
N ARG A 446 -33.62 1.29 21.85
CA ARG A 446 -32.38 2.01 21.50
C ARG A 446 -31.90 1.64 20.10
N ILE A 447 -31.97 0.37 19.71
CA ILE A 447 -31.66 -0.08 18.35
C ILE A 447 -32.55 0.63 17.33
N ASP A 448 -33.87 0.71 17.56
CA ASP A 448 -34.79 1.46 16.69
C ASP A 448 -34.37 2.92 16.53
N ARG A 449 -34.06 3.62 17.62
CA ARG A 449 -33.63 5.04 17.56
C ARG A 449 -32.39 5.25 16.70
N ILE A 450 -31.37 4.39 16.86
CA ILE A 450 -30.14 4.46 16.08
C ILE A 450 -30.44 4.20 14.59
N LEU A 451 -31.17 3.12 14.28
CA LEU A 451 -31.48 2.75 12.90
C LEU A 451 -32.36 3.79 12.21
N ARG A 452 -33.33 4.36 12.92
CA ARG A 452 -34.17 5.47 12.42
C ARG A 452 -33.31 6.69 12.09
N SER A 453 -32.42 7.09 13.00
CA SER A 453 -31.51 8.20 12.75
C SER A 453 -30.58 7.94 11.55
N LEU A 454 -30.11 6.70 11.33
CA LEU A 454 -29.36 6.35 10.12
C LEU A 454 -30.20 6.55 8.84
N THR A 455 -31.48 6.18 8.85
CA THR A 455 -32.35 6.36 7.67
C THR A 455 -32.62 7.83 7.33
N GLU A 456 -32.60 8.71 8.33
CA GLU A 456 -32.81 10.16 8.19
C GLU A 456 -31.50 10.91 7.86
N MET A 457 -30.34 10.35 8.23
CA MET A 457 -29.02 10.96 8.06
C MET A 457 -28.74 11.49 6.63
N PRO A 458 -29.07 10.78 5.53
CA PRO A 458 -28.84 11.30 4.20
C PRO A 458 -29.49 12.68 3.94
N ALA A 459 -30.69 12.94 4.48
CA ALA A 459 -31.33 14.24 4.33
C ALA A 459 -30.59 15.34 5.10
N ALA A 460 -30.10 15.03 6.31
CA ALA A 460 -29.27 15.95 7.08
C ALA A 460 -27.91 16.24 6.39
N MET A 461 -27.32 15.23 5.72
CA MET A 461 -26.12 15.41 4.91
C MET A 461 -26.38 16.30 3.69
N ASP A 462 -27.49 16.09 2.98
CA ASP A 462 -27.91 16.95 1.85
C ASP A 462 -28.08 18.42 2.30
N GLU A 463 -28.60 18.63 3.51
CA GLU A 463 -28.72 19.97 4.09
C GLU A 463 -27.35 20.59 4.42
N VAL A 464 -26.39 19.82 4.94
CA VAL A 464 -25.00 20.31 5.15
C VAL A 464 -24.34 20.68 3.82
N LEU A 465 -24.53 19.89 2.76
CA LEU A 465 -24.02 20.20 1.42
C LEU A 465 -24.54 21.55 0.91
N SER A 466 -25.82 21.86 1.16
CA SER A 466 -26.41 23.16 0.78
C SER A 466 -25.76 24.36 1.48
N ARG A 467 -25.10 24.13 2.63
CA ARG A 467 -24.40 25.16 3.43
C ARG A 467 -22.95 25.35 3.02
N ARG A 468 -22.46 24.65 2.00
CA ARG A 468 -21.08 24.78 1.49
C ARG A 468 -20.64 26.24 1.28
N PRO A 469 -21.44 27.18 0.75
CA PRO A 469 -20.98 28.57 0.58
C PRO A 469 -20.52 29.23 1.88
N VAL A 470 -21.17 28.94 3.01
CA VAL A 470 -20.78 29.45 4.33
C VAL A 470 -19.49 28.80 4.83
N ILE A 471 -19.37 27.48 4.62
CA ILE A 471 -18.17 26.70 4.98
C ILE A 471 -16.96 27.17 4.16
N ALA A 472 -17.14 27.37 2.85
CA ALA A 472 -16.12 27.87 1.93
C ALA A 472 -15.65 29.28 2.32
N ALA A 473 -16.57 30.17 2.69
CA ALA A 473 -16.23 31.51 3.18
C ALA A 473 -15.39 31.46 4.47
N ALA A 474 -15.72 30.56 5.40
CA ALA A 474 -14.91 30.37 6.61
C ALA A 474 -13.52 29.81 6.28
N ALA A 475 -13.44 28.80 5.41
CA ALA A 475 -12.19 28.20 4.97
C ALA A 475 -11.27 29.25 4.31
N ALA A 476 -11.76 29.98 3.32
CA ALA A 476 -11.00 31.01 2.61
C ALA A 476 -10.54 32.15 3.53
N ARG A 477 -11.33 32.49 4.55
CA ARG A 477 -11.01 33.57 5.48
C ARG A 477 -9.93 33.18 6.49
N PHE A 478 -9.98 31.97 7.04
CA PHE A 478 -9.20 31.61 8.22
C PHE A 478 -8.03 30.66 7.93
N ALA A 479 -8.10 29.85 6.87
CA ALA A 479 -7.08 28.85 6.59
C ALA A 479 -5.74 29.42 6.03
N PRO A 480 -5.73 30.31 5.00
CA PRO A 480 -4.49 30.60 4.27
C PRO A 480 -3.40 31.29 5.09
N SER A 481 -3.79 32.20 5.99
CA SER A 481 -2.85 32.97 6.82
C SER A 481 -2.37 32.22 8.07
N ARG A 482 -2.80 30.97 8.29
CA ARG A 482 -2.54 30.23 9.54
C ARG A 482 -1.53 29.13 9.31
N ARG A 483 -0.45 29.17 10.09
CA ARG A 483 0.63 28.19 10.01
C ARG A 483 0.25 26.88 10.70
N TYR A 484 -0.18 26.96 11.95
CA TYR A 484 -0.51 25.82 12.81
C TYR A 484 -2.01 25.59 12.87
N TRP A 485 -2.40 24.33 12.71
CA TRP A 485 -3.79 23.91 12.60
C TRP A 485 -4.01 22.72 13.55
N ALA A 486 -5.21 22.66 14.12
CA ALA A 486 -5.63 21.54 14.95
C ALA A 486 -7.10 21.21 14.72
N VAL A 487 -7.46 19.97 15.03
CA VAL A 487 -8.86 19.52 15.07
C VAL A 487 -9.14 18.94 16.45
N VAL A 488 -10.28 19.25 17.03
CA VAL A 488 -10.65 18.69 18.33
C VAL A 488 -12.08 18.16 18.32
N GLY A 489 -12.35 17.16 19.16
CA GLY A 489 -13.70 16.62 19.33
C GLY A 489 -13.85 15.80 20.60
N ASN A 490 -15.08 15.63 21.07
CA ASN A 490 -15.42 14.87 22.27
C ASN A 490 -16.28 13.64 21.97
N GLY A 491 -16.09 12.56 22.72
CA GLY A 491 -16.89 11.35 22.57
C GLY A 491 -16.92 10.87 21.12
N PRO A 492 -18.10 10.64 20.50
CA PRO A 492 -18.20 10.28 19.08
C PRO A 492 -17.54 11.29 18.12
N ASN A 493 -17.48 12.59 18.47
CA ASN A 493 -16.81 13.59 17.62
C ASN A 493 -15.29 13.40 17.53
N THR A 494 -14.67 12.55 18.35
CA THR A 494 -13.26 12.16 18.16
C THR A 494 -13.06 11.40 16.85
N VAL A 495 -14.07 10.69 16.36
CA VAL A 495 -14.05 10.02 15.04
C VAL A 495 -13.99 11.07 13.94
N ALA A 496 -14.86 12.08 13.99
CA ALA A 496 -14.85 13.19 13.06
C ALA A 496 -13.54 13.96 13.12
N ALA A 497 -13.03 14.27 14.31
CA ALA A 497 -11.78 15.00 14.47
C ALA A 497 -10.60 14.26 13.82
N ASN A 498 -10.50 12.94 14.02
CA ASN A 498 -9.46 12.11 13.41
C ASN A 498 -9.58 12.04 11.89
N GLU A 499 -10.79 11.87 11.35
CA GLU A 499 -11.01 11.82 9.91
C GLU A 499 -10.72 13.17 9.24
N VAL A 500 -11.20 14.26 9.85
CA VAL A 500 -10.98 15.61 9.35
C VAL A 500 -9.50 15.99 9.43
N ARG A 501 -8.77 15.58 10.47
CA ARG A 501 -7.31 15.71 10.53
C ARG A 501 -6.66 15.07 9.30
N ILE A 502 -7.03 13.83 8.97
CA ILE A 502 -6.48 13.13 7.79
C ILE A 502 -6.78 13.93 6.52
N LYS A 503 -8.04 14.32 6.29
CA LYS A 503 -8.39 15.07 5.06
C LYS A 503 -7.69 16.42 4.96
N LEU A 504 -7.59 17.15 6.05
CA LEU A 504 -6.89 18.44 6.04
C LEU A 504 -5.38 18.24 5.80
N SER A 505 -4.77 17.18 6.35
CA SER A 505 -3.36 16.86 6.07
C SER A 505 -3.13 16.48 4.61
N GLU A 506 -4.02 15.64 4.06
CA GLU A 506 -4.00 15.20 2.66
C GLU A 506 -4.21 16.36 1.68
N LEU A 507 -5.18 17.22 1.94
CA LEU A 507 -5.57 18.27 0.99
C LEU A 507 -4.77 19.56 1.15
N CYS A 508 -4.32 19.89 2.36
CA CYS A 508 -3.67 21.17 2.65
C CYS A 508 -2.16 21.06 2.90
N TYR A 509 -1.60 19.83 2.91
CA TYR A 509 -0.18 19.54 3.16
C TYR A 509 0.36 20.11 4.47
N LYS A 510 -0.45 19.96 5.52
CA LYS A 510 -0.09 20.38 6.87
C LYS A 510 -0.05 19.18 7.80
N SER A 511 0.93 19.18 8.71
CA SER A 511 0.82 18.36 9.92
C SER A 511 -0.19 19.04 10.85
N ILE A 512 -1.21 18.28 11.26
CA ILE A 512 -2.35 18.80 12.00
C ILE A 512 -2.49 17.96 13.28
N SER A 513 -2.49 18.62 14.44
CA SER A 513 -2.76 17.94 15.70
C SER A 513 -4.25 17.58 15.80
N CYS A 514 -4.54 16.43 16.41
CA CYS A 514 -5.91 16.02 16.72
C CYS A 514 -5.97 15.58 18.17
N ASP A 515 -6.79 16.27 18.95
CA ASP A 515 -6.84 16.08 20.39
C ASP A 515 -8.30 15.98 20.86
N VAL A 516 -8.48 15.46 22.08
CA VAL A 516 -9.74 15.67 22.79
C VAL A 516 -9.80 17.15 23.20
N THR A 517 -10.97 17.77 23.08
CA THR A 517 -11.15 19.23 23.26
C THR A 517 -10.51 19.74 24.56
N GLU A 518 -10.83 19.15 25.71
CA GLU A 518 -10.31 19.63 26.99
C GLU A 518 -8.79 19.42 27.12
N ASP A 519 -8.23 18.43 26.42
CA ASP A 519 -6.81 18.09 26.52
C ASP A 519 -5.92 19.04 25.71
N LYS A 520 -6.48 19.69 24.68
CA LYS A 520 -5.75 20.63 23.80
C LYS A 520 -4.98 21.72 24.57
N LYS A 521 -5.54 22.19 25.69
CA LYS A 521 -4.90 23.23 26.54
C LYS A 521 -3.62 22.74 27.24
N HIS A 522 -3.41 21.43 27.32
CA HIS A 522 -2.25 20.81 27.96
C HIS A 522 -1.10 20.47 26.99
N ILE A 523 -1.31 20.61 25.67
CA ILE A 523 -0.38 20.12 24.65
C ILE A 523 0.34 21.29 23.96
N ASP A 524 -0.34 22.00 23.07
CA ASP A 524 0.26 22.93 22.10
C ASP A 524 -0.62 24.16 21.83
N LEU A 525 -1.48 24.58 22.77
CA LEU A 525 -2.30 25.78 22.61
C LEU A 525 -1.46 27.07 22.39
N SER A 526 -0.20 27.06 22.83
CA SER A 526 0.76 28.16 22.68
C SER A 526 1.17 28.45 21.24
N CYS A 527 0.91 27.55 20.28
CA CYS A 527 1.23 27.78 18.86
C CYS A 527 0.21 28.70 18.13
N GLU A 528 -0.77 29.26 18.87
CA GLU A 528 -1.84 30.12 18.35
C GLU A 528 -2.56 29.52 17.11
N PRO A 529 -3.00 28.23 17.15
CA PRO A 529 -3.45 27.54 15.95
C PRO A 529 -4.84 27.99 15.48
N MET A 530 -5.17 27.72 14.21
CA MET A 530 -6.57 27.57 13.81
C MET A 530 -7.09 26.24 14.33
N ILE A 531 -8.23 26.23 15.03
CA ILE A 531 -8.77 25.02 15.66
C ILE A 531 -10.16 24.75 15.08
N LEU A 532 -10.34 23.62 14.40
CA LEU A 532 -11.65 23.15 14.00
C LEU A 532 -12.25 22.27 15.12
N VAL A 533 -13.35 22.70 15.70
CA VAL A 533 -13.98 22.07 16.88
C VAL A 533 -15.21 21.28 16.43
N CYS A 534 -15.16 19.96 16.50
CA CYS A 534 -16.27 19.06 16.19
C CYS A 534 -17.19 18.91 17.42
N ALA A 535 -18.34 19.59 17.40
CA ALA A 535 -19.29 19.66 18.52
C ALA A 535 -20.75 19.34 18.12
N ALA A 536 -20.97 18.73 16.95
CA ALA A 536 -22.31 18.31 16.52
C ALA A 536 -22.86 17.17 17.39
N GLY A 537 -24.17 17.23 17.70
CA GLY A 537 -24.87 16.20 18.48
C GLY A 537 -24.52 16.16 19.98
N LEU A 538 -23.76 17.13 20.51
CA LEU A 538 -23.49 17.22 21.95
C LEU A 538 -24.74 17.61 22.73
N GLY A 539 -24.93 17.02 23.91
CA GLY A 539 -25.95 17.44 24.87
C GLY A 539 -25.63 18.82 25.48
N GLU A 540 -26.62 19.44 26.12
CA GLU A 540 -26.52 20.82 26.63
C GLU A 540 -25.33 21.02 27.60
N GLY A 541 -25.13 20.08 28.54
CA GLY A 541 -24.03 20.15 29.50
C GLY A 541 -22.65 20.07 28.85
N THR A 542 -22.41 19.05 28.01
CA THR A 542 -21.13 18.88 27.32
C THR A 542 -20.86 20.00 26.32
N SER A 543 -21.91 20.48 25.64
CA SER A 543 -21.78 21.62 24.72
C SER A 543 -21.39 22.91 25.45
N THR A 544 -21.90 23.13 26.66
CA THR A 544 -21.51 24.26 27.51
C THR A 544 -20.04 24.16 27.96
N ASP A 545 -19.56 22.96 28.27
CA ASP A 545 -18.16 22.75 28.63
C ASP A 545 -17.21 22.97 27.44
N VAL A 546 -17.56 22.48 26.25
CA VAL A 546 -16.83 22.78 25.01
C VAL A 546 -16.81 24.29 24.73
N ALA A 547 -17.91 25.01 24.98
CA ALA A 547 -17.94 26.46 24.80
C ALA A 547 -16.96 27.21 25.71
N LYS A 548 -16.74 26.72 26.94
CA LYS A 548 -15.69 27.26 27.84
C LYS A 548 -14.29 27.01 27.28
N GLU A 549 -14.02 25.82 26.74
CA GLU A 549 -12.73 25.52 26.11
C GLU A 549 -12.50 26.40 24.87
N VAL A 550 -13.52 26.63 24.04
CA VAL A 550 -13.46 27.57 22.90
C VAL A 550 -13.10 28.99 23.36
N ALA A 551 -13.64 29.44 24.49
CA ALA A 551 -13.28 30.74 25.08
C ALA A 551 -11.81 30.78 25.53
N ILE A 552 -11.31 29.70 26.13
CA ILE A 552 -9.89 29.55 26.49
C ILE A 552 -9.02 29.62 25.23
N TYR A 553 -9.38 28.89 24.17
CA TYR A 553 -8.61 28.91 22.92
C TYR A 553 -8.47 30.33 22.35
N LYS A 554 -9.58 31.06 22.26
CA LYS A 554 -9.57 32.45 21.80
C LYS A 554 -8.77 33.37 22.71
N ALA A 555 -8.83 33.20 24.03
CA ALA A 555 -8.03 33.98 24.98
C ALA A 555 -6.52 33.78 24.76
N HIS A 556 -6.12 32.60 24.28
CA HIS A 556 -4.76 32.26 23.87
C HIS A 556 -4.47 32.52 22.38
N LYS A 557 -5.26 33.40 21.74
CA LYS A 557 -5.14 33.86 20.34
C LYS A 557 -5.29 32.79 19.26
N ALA A 558 -5.72 31.58 19.62
CA ALA A 558 -6.15 30.61 18.64
C ALA A 558 -7.41 31.11 17.90
N VAL A 559 -7.68 30.54 16.73
CA VAL A 559 -8.86 30.83 15.92
C VAL A 559 -9.79 29.62 15.93
N PRO A 560 -10.70 29.50 16.91
CA PRO A 560 -11.63 28.39 16.97
C PRO A 560 -12.77 28.55 15.96
N ILE A 561 -12.98 27.56 15.11
CA ILE A 561 -14.11 27.42 14.19
C ILE A 561 -14.93 26.23 14.68
N VAL A 562 -16.17 26.46 15.09
CA VAL A 562 -16.98 25.43 15.76
C VAL A 562 -18.00 24.85 14.81
N ILE A 563 -18.07 23.53 14.71
CA ILE A 563 -19.15 22.81 14.03
C ILE A 563 -20.14 22.37 15.09
N ALA A 564 -21.35 22.94 15.09
CA ALA A 564 -22.32 22.74 16.16
C ALA A 564 -23.72 22.45 15.62
N THR A 565 -24.53 21.75 16.43
CA THR A 565 -25.96 21.57 16.12
C THR A 565 -26.66 22.94 16.07
N GLU A 566 -27.66 23.07 15.20
CA GLU A 566 -28.56 24.22 15.20
C GLU A 566 -29.15 24.53 16.59
N GLY A 567 -29.35 25.81 16.86
CA GLY A 567 -29.81 26.30 18.17
C GLY A 567 -28.71 26.42 19.24
N SER A 568 -27.47 25.98 18.98
CA SER A 568 -26.35 26.12 19.91
C SER A 568 -25.77 27.54 19.90
N ALA A 569 -26.30 28.43 20.73
CA ALA A 569 -25.90 29.84 20.82
C ALA A 569 -24.68 30.11 21.72
N GLN A 570 -24.27 29.13 22.53
CA GLN A 570 -23.22 29.26 23.55
C GLN A 570 -21.80 29.48 23.00
N PHE A 571 -21.56 29.33 21.70
CA PHE A 571 -20.24 29.45 21.07
C PHE A 571 -19.86 30.88 20.64
N GLU A 572 -20.21 31.91 21.43
CA GLU A 572 -19.92 33.32 21.11
C GLU A 572 -18.41 33.63 20.95
N ALA A 573 -17.56 32.84 21.62
CA ALA A 573 -16.12 32.96 21.50
C ALA A 573 -15.57 32.39 20.20
N ALA A 574 -16.35 31.65 19.40
CA ALA A 574 -15.87 31.15 18.12
C ALA A 574 -15.58 32.28 17.12
N ALA A 575 -14.59 32.08 16.24
CA ALA A 575 -14.36 32.95 15.09
C ALA A 575 -15.43 32.74 14.00
N ALA A 576 -15.97 31.52 13.92
CA ALA A 576 -17.14 31.17 13.13
C ALA A 576 -17.83 29.94 13.73
N VAL A 577 -19.15 29.87 13.60
CA VAL A 577 -19.96 28.70 13.95
C VAL A 577 -20.61 28.17 12.68
N LEU A 578 -20.33 26.91 12.35
CA LEU A 578 -20.85 26.19 11.20
C LEU A 578 -21.95 25.26 11.70
N HIS A 579 -23.21 25.66 11.48
CA HIS A 579 -24.36 24.93 11.99
C HIS A 579 -24.70 23.70 11.14
N VAL A 580 -25.03 22.59 11.80
CA VAL A 580 -25.54 21.36 11.18
C VAL A 580 -26.89 20.96 11.79
N PRO A 581 -27.75 20.23 11.05
CA PRO A 581 -29.05 19.78 11.54
C PRO A 581 -28.97 18.91 12.80
N GLN A 582 -30.07 18.86 13.55
CA GLN A 582 -30.18 18.01 14.73
C GLN A 582 -30.38 16.54 14.35
N VAL A 583 -29.53 15.67 14.91
CA VAL A 583 -29.56 14.20 14.74
C VAL A 583 -29.26 13.52 16.08
N ASP A 584 -29.36 12.19 16.14
CA ASP A 584 -28.98 11.42 17.35
C ASP A 584 -27.52 11.69 17.75
N SER A 585 -27.28 11.84 19.05
CA SER A 585 -25.97 12.20 19.60
C SER A 585 -24.86 11.20 19.26
N THR A 586 -25.20 9.92 19.06
CA THR A 586 -24.21 8.89 18.69
C THR A 586 -23.76 9.03 17.24
N LEU A 587 -24.52 9.74 16.40
CA LEU A 587 -24.27 9.90 14.96
C LEU A 587 -23.97 11.34 14.53
N GLY A 588 -24.09 12.34 15.42
CA GLY A 588 -23.80 13.74 15.12
C GLY A 588 -22.43 14.01 14.51
N PHE A 589 -21.43 13.19 14.85
CA PHE A 589 -20.09 13.27 14.28
C PHE A 589 -20.04 13.10 12.76
N VAL A 590 -21.02 12.40 12.15
CA VAL A 590 -21.12 12.25 10.69
C VAL A 590 -21.23 13.62 10.01
N LEU A 591 -22.03 14.53 10.58
CA LEU A 591 -22.21 15.88 10.07
C LEU A 591 -20.97 16.75 10.34
N SER A 592 -20.31 16.57 11.49
CA SER A 592 -19.00 17.20 11.77
C SER A 592 -17.95 16.81 10.71
N ALA A 593 -17.87 15.53 10.36
CA ALA A 593 -16.96 15.04 9.34
C ALA A 593 -17.27 15.66 7.96
N MET A 594 -18.54 15.77 7.60
CA MET A 594 -18.95 16.36 6.31
C MET A 594 -18.61 17.84 6.19
N VAL A 595 -18.84 18.61 7.26
CA VAL A 595 -18.39 20.01 7.30
C VAL A 595 -16.87 20.09 7.18
N GLY A 596 -16.13 19.21 7.87
CA GLY A 596 -14.67 19.18 7.80
C GLY A 596 -14.11 18.78 6.43
N HIS A 597 -14.76 17.84 5.71
CA HIS A 597 -14.43 17.48 4.33
C HIS A 597 -14.61 18.67 3.38
N LEU A 598 -15.75 19.36 3.47
CA LEU A 598 -16.02 20.58 2.68
C LEU A 598 -15.04 21.70 3.03
N PHE A 599 -14.79 21.93 4.32
CA PHE A 599 -13.83 22.92 4.79
C PHE A 599 -12.43 22.63 4.26
N GLY A 600 -11.98 21.37 4.29
CA GLY A 600 -10.67 20.98 3.79
C GLY A 600 -10.52 21.15 2.28
N TYR A 601 -11.55 20.82 1.52
CA TYR A 601 -11.59 21.06 0.08
C TYR A 601 -11.49 22.56 -0.23
N ASP A 602 -12.35 23.40 0.35
CA ASP A 602 -12.37 24.83 0.09
C ASP A 602 -11.12 25.55 0.67
N ALA A 603 -10.52 25.03 1.75
CA ALA A 603 -9.25 25.50 2.28
C ALA A 603 -8.09 25.19 1.31
N ALA A 604 -8.05 24.00 0.72
CA ALA A 604 -7.06 23.65 -0.28
C ALA A 604 -7.15 24.54 -1.52
N LEU A 605 -8.37 24.83 -1.99
CA LEU A 605 -8.60 25.78 -3.09
C LEU A 605 -8.13 27.20 -2.74
N ALA A 606 -8.44 27.66 -1.53
CA ALA A 606 -8.01 28.99 -1.07
C ALA A 606 -6.48 29.11 -0.98
N ILE A 607 -5.79 28.03 -0.63
CA ILE A 607 -4.32 27.98 -0.60
C ILE A 607 -3.76 27.93 -2.03
N ASP A 608 -4.32 27.09 -2.91
CA ASP A 608 -3.89 26.99 -4.31
C ASP A 608 -4.04 28.33 -5.05
N ALA A 609 -5.12 29.06 -4.78
CA ALA A 609 -5.37 30.38 -5.35
C ALA A 609 -4.26 31.39 -5.04
N LEU A 610 -3.52 31.24 -3.93
CA LEU A 610 -2.38 32.09 -3.62
C LEU A 610 -1.22 31.96 -4.63
N ALA A 611 -1.15 30.84 -5.37
CA ALA A 611 -0.15 30.61 -6.40
C ALA A 611 -0.45 31.34 -7.71
N VAL A 612 -1.71 31.74 -7.96
CA VAL A 612 -2.16 32.36 -9.23
C VAL A 612 -1.29 33.55 -9.67
N PRO A 613 -1.02 34.57 -8.85
CA PRO A 613 -0.15 35.67 -9.27
C PRO A 613 1.27 35.20 -9.65
N LEU A 614 1.80 34.17 -8.96
CA LEU A 614 3.13 33.63 -9.25
C LEU A 614 3.16 32.81 -10.54
N ARG A 615 2.12 32.02 -10.81
CA ARG A 615 1.93 31.28 -12.08
C ARG A 615 1.91 32.24 -13.27
N ARG A 616 1.14 33.33 -13.17
CA ARG A 616 1.08 34.38 -14.21
C ARG A 616 2.44 35.04 -14.48
N VAL A 617 3.22 35.32 -13.43
CA VAL A 617 4.59 35.84 -13.61
C VAL A 617 5.47 34.80 -14.33
N ARG A 618 5.42 33.54 -13.91
CA ARG A 618 6.23 32.47 -14.49
C ARG A 618 5.91 32.24 -15.97
N GLU A 619 4.64 32.16 -16.33
CA GLU A 619 4.17 32.00 -17.70
C GLU A 619 4.67 33.15 -18.62
N VAL A 620 4.65 34.39 -18.12
CA VAL A 620 5.21 35.53 -18.85
C VAL A 620 6.71 35.35 -19.12
N VAL A 621 7.47 34.82 -18.16
CA VAL A 621 8.92 34.59 -18.33
C VAL A 621 9.17 33.47 -19.34
N GLU A 622 8.49 32.32 -19.18
CA GLU A 622 8.63 31.16 -20.07
C GLU A 622 8.31 31.52 -21.52
N HIS A 623 7.17 32.17 -21.76
CA HIS A 623 6.74 32.58 -23.10
C HIS A 623 7.69 33.59 -23.77
N VAL A 624 8.38 34.41 -22.98
CA VAL A 624 9.37 35.36 -23.50
C VAL A 624 10.69 34.68 -23.82
N VAL A 625 11.09 33.69 -23.01
CA VAL A 625 12.32 32.91 -23.22
C VAL A 625 12.18 31.97 -24.42
N GLU A 626 11.04 31.30 -24.58
CA GLU A 626 10.77 30.36 -25.69
C GLU A 626 10.79 31.03 -27.07
N ARG A 627 10.46 32.33 -27.17
CA ARG A 627 10.40 33.06 -28.44
C ARG A 627 11.78 33.47 -29.00
N GLY A 628 12.89 33.06 -28.37
CA GLY A 628 14.22 33.08 -28.98
C GLY A 628 14.82 34.47 -29.26
N GLY A 629 14.52 35.47 -28.43
CA GLY A 629 15.04 36.84 -28.57
C GLY A 629 16.41 37.08 -27.92
N ASN A 630 17.01 38.24 -28.17
CA ASN A 630 18.19 38.71 -27.44
C ASN A 630 17.84 38.83 -25.93
N GLY A 631 18.67 38.29 -25.03
CA GLY A 631 18.39 38.26 -23.59
C GLY A 631 18.04 39.62 -22.98
N GLY A 632 18.59 40.73 -23.50
CA GLY A 632 18.22 42.08 -23.05
C GLY A 632 16.78 42.48 -23.43
N GLU A 633 16.30 42.07 -24.61
CA GLU A 633 14.92 42.31 -25.05
C GLU A 633 13.93 41.45 -24.27
N ALA A 634 14.33 40.21 -23.96
CA ALA A 634 13.56 39.30 -23.10
C ALA A 634 13.34 39.91 -21.71
N LEU A 635 14.41 40.42 -21.08
CA LEU A 635 14.32 41.05 -19.76
C LEU A 635 13.38 42.26 -19.74
N LEU A 636 13.47 43.15 -20.74
CA LEU A 636 12.56 44.29 -20.90
C LEU A 636 11.11 43.88 -21.17
N ALA A 637 10.90 42.79 -21.90
CA ALA A 637 9.56 42.25 -22.14
C ALA A 637 8.94 41.66 -20.87
N VAL A 638 9.73 40.97 -20.05
CA VAL A 638 9.32 40.46 -18.73
C VAL A 638 8.96 41.62 -17.81
N GLU A 639 9.86 42.61 -17.65
CA GLU A 639 9.64 43.78 -16.79
C GLU A 639 8.28 44.46 -17.04
N ARG A 640 7.95 44.70 -18.32
CA ARG A 640 6.69 45.39 -18.70
C ARG A 640 5.44 44.57 -18.44
N ARG A 641 5.53 43.24 -18.36
CA ARG A 641 4.37 42.34 -18.33
C ARG A 641 4.07 41.78 -16.93
N ILE A 642 5.06 41.70 -16.04
CA ILE A 642 4.88 41.07 -14.72
C ILE A 642 4.26 41.99 -13.65
N GLY A 643 4.24 43.31 -13.89
CA GLY A 643 3.87 44.32 -12.90
C GLY A 643 2.57 44.05 -12.11
N PRO A 644 1.41 43.84 -12.75
CA PRO A 644 0.15 43.61 -12.05
C PRO A 644 0.17 42.39 -11.13
N ALA A 645 0.64 41.24 -11.63
CA ALA A 645 0.69 39.99 -10.87
C ALA A 645 1.71 40.05 -9.73
N ALA A 646 2.86 40.71 -9.94
CA ALA A 646 3.83 40.95 -8.89
C ALA A 646 3.27 41.85 -7.77
N GLN A 647 2.49 42.89 -8.09
CA GLN A 647 1.85 43.74 -7.09
C GLN A 647 0.78 43.01 -6.28
N GLU A 648 0.00 42.14 -6.92
CA GLU A 648 -0.97 41.27 -6.26
C GLU A 648 -0.29 40.38 -5.21
N PHE A 649 0.78 39.67 -5.60
CA PHE A 649 1.59 38.86 -4.69
C PHE A 649 2.15 39.68 -3.50
N LEU A 650 2.73 40.84 -3.78
CA LEU A 650 3.28 41.74 -2.76
C LEU A 650 2.20 42.32 -1.83
N ALA A 651 0.97 42.51 -2.31
CA ALA A 651 -0.17 42.91 -1.48
C ALA A 651 -0.57 41.78 -0.51
N GLY A 652 -0.72 40.55 -1.01
CA GLY A 652 -1.05 39.40 -0.17
C GLY A 652 0.00 39.16 0.92
N LEU A 653 1.30 39.29 0.59
CA LEU A 653 2.39 39.21 1.58
C LEU A 653 2.26 40.25 2.69
N ARG A 654 1.93 41.50 2.36
CA ARG A 654 1.75 42.57 3.35
C ARG A 654 0.60 42.32 4.31
N THR A 655 -0.41 41.57 3.88
CA THR A 655 -1.59 41.23 4.70
C THR A 655 -1.43 39.92 5.49
N GLY A 656 -0.30 39.22 5.33
CA GLY A 656 -0.05 37.93 6.00
C GLY A 656 -0.79 36.75 5.37
N GLN A 657 -1.38 36.89 4.18
CA GLN A 657 -2.12 35.80 3.52
C GLN A 657 -1.26 34.57 3.22
N TYR A 658 0.05 34.77 3.02
CA TYR A 658 1.01 33.72 2.72
C TYR A 658 1.65 33.06 3.95
N ASP A 659 1.48 33.64 5.15
CA ASP A 659 2.17 33.23 6.38
C ASP A 659 1.95 31.76 6.75
N GLY A 660 0.82 31.20 6.32
CA GLY A 660 0.49 29.81 6.57
C GLY A 660 1.19 28.82 5.64
N ASN A 661 1.55 29.21 4.42
CA ASN A 661 1.79 28.25 3.33
C ASN A 661 3.01 28.53 2.45
N LEU A 662 3.60 29.72 2.52
CA LEU A 662 4.83 30.05 1.81
C LEU A 662 5.99 30.16 2.79
N GLU A 663 7.09 29.46 2.53
CA GLU A 663 8.28 29.58 3.38
C GLU A 663 8.84 30.99 3.33
N ALA A 664 9.28 31.51 4.49
CA ALA A 664 9.90 32.83 4.57
C ALA A 664 11.13 32.95 3.64
N SER A 665 11.92 31.87 3.50
CA SER A 665 13.10 31.86 2.62
C SER A 665 12.71 31.96 1.14
N THR A 666 11.63 31.28 0.74
CA THR A 666 11.08 31.30 -0.61
C THR A 666 10.46 32.66 -0.92
N ALA A 667 9.65 33.19 0.00
CA ALA A 667 9.08 34.53 -0.11
C ALA A 667 10.15 35.60 -0.29
N VAL A 668 11.20 35.61 0.56
CA VAL A 668 12.31 36.58 0.46
C VAL A 668 12.99 36.51 -0.90
N ARG A 669 13.30 35.29 -1.38
CA ARG A 669 13.96 35.09 -2.67
C ARG A 669 13.11 35.57 -3.85
N VAL A 670 11.83 35.24 -3.88
CA VAL A 670 10.90 35.71 -4.93
C VAL A 670 10.80 37.23 -4.89
N VAL A 671 10.62 37.83 -3.71
CA VAL A 671 10.54 39.29 -3.56
C VAL A 671 11.82 39.98 -4.05
N SER A 672 13.00 39.47 -3.68
CA SER A 672 14.27 40.03 -4.14
C SER A 672 14.39 39.97 -5.67
N LEU A 673 14.14 38.81 -6.28
CA LEU A 673 14.25 38.66 -7.73
C LEU A 673 13.22 39.50 -8.49
N LEU A 674 11.97 39.59 -8.02
CA LEU A 674 10.96 40.46 -8.60
C LEU A 674 11.36 41.94 -8.54
N ARG A 675 11.94 42.38 -7.42
CA ARG A 675 12.44 43.76 -7.27
C ARG A 675 13.64 44.03 -8.17
N THR A 676 14.53 43.07 -8.31
CA THR A 676 15.72 43.17 -9.18
C THR A 676 15.32 43.23 -10.65
N VAL A 677 14.38 42.38 -11.10
CA VAL A 677 13.88 42.38 -12.48
C VAL A 677 13.13 43.68 -12.83
N THR A 678 12.48 44.31 -11.84
CA THR A 678 11.74 45.57 -12.02
C THR A 678 12.55 46.81 -11.67
N SER A 679 13.86 46.67 -11.43
CA SER A 679 14.73 47.79 -11.09
C SER A 679 15.18 48.58 -12.33
N PRO A 680 15.62 49.83 -12.18
CA PRO A 680 16.19 50.59 -13.30
C PRO A 680 17.48 50.00 -13.89
N GLU A 681 18.24 49.21 -13.10
CA GLU A 681 19.49 48.57 -13.53
C GLU A 681 19.56 47.08 -13.11
N PRO A 682 18.69 46.20 -13.65
CA PRO A 682 18.48 44.84 -13.13
C PRO A 682 19.73 43.97 -13.05
N LEU A 683 20.59 44.03 -14.07
CA LEU A 683 21.81 43.22 -14.12
C LEU A 683 22.86 43.70 -13.11
N ARG A 684 22.96 45.01 -12.88
CA ARG A 684 23.91 45.56 -11.89
C ARG A 684 23.45 45.24 -10.47
N ASP A 685 22.15 45.35 -10.21
CA ASP A 685 21.58 45.01 -8.91
C ASP A 685 21.74 43.50 -8.63
N TYR A 686 21.43 42.64 -9.60
CA TYR A 686 21.63 41.19 -9.48
C TYR A 686 23.10 40.81 -9.22
N GLN A 687 24.05 41.41 -9.95
CA GLN A 687 25.48 41.17 -9.74
C GLN A 687 25.95 41.63 -8.35
N ARG A 688 25.43 42.77 -7.87
CA ARG A 688 25.75 43.29 -6.52
C ARG A 688 25.22 42.37 -5.43
N GLU A 689 24.02 41.81 -5.60
CA GLU A 689 23.38 40.94 -4.60
C GLU A 689 23.97 39.54 -4.58
N THR A 690 24.28 38.94 -5.74
CA THR A 690 24.71 37.54 -5.84
C THR A 690 26.22 37.35 -5.94
N GLY A 691 26.96 38.39 -6.35
CA GLY A 691 28.39 38.28 -6.68
C GLY A 691 28.69 37.46 -7.95
N ARG A 692 27.66 36.97 -8.66
CA ARG A 692 27.79 36.20 -9.92
C ARG A 692 27.85 37.16 -11.11
N VAL A 693 28.47 36.72 -12.20
CA VAL A 693 28.42 37.44 -13.48
C VAL A 693 26.96 37.52 -13.93
N ALA A 694 26.41 38.73 -14.03
CA ALA A 694 25.01 38.92 -14.39
C ALA A 694 24.81 38.83 -15.91
N THR A 695 23.96 37.91 -16.33
CA THR A 695 23.38 37.90 -17.68
C THR A 695 21.86 37.87 -17.57
N PRO A 696 21.12 38.38 -18.57
CA PRO A 696 19.67 38.29 -18.56
C PRO A 696 19.14 36.87 -18.42
N GLY A 697 19.77 35.90 -19.09
CA GLY A 697 19.39 34.49 -18.99
C GLY A 697 19.51 33.97 -17.56
N VAL A 698 20.67 34.15 -16.92
CA VAL A 698 20.88 33.69 -15.54
C VAL A 698 19.89 34.32 -14.55
N LEU A 699 19.57 35.61 -14.70
CA LEU A 699 18.58 36.28 -13.85
C LEU A 699 17.17 35.69 -14.05
N LEU A 700 16.76 35.46 -15.31
CA LEU A 700 15.45 34.89 -15.61
C LEU A 700 15.35 33.42 -15.17
N ASP A 701 16.42 32.63 -15.33
CA ASP A 701 16.48 31.24 -14.86
C ASP A 701 16.36 31.15 -13.34
N ASP A 702 17.07 32.02 -12.60
CA ASP A 702 16.97 32.10 -11.14
C ASP A 702 15.55 32.54 -10.71
N LEU A 703 14.93 33.48 -11.45
CA LEU A 703 13.53 33.88 -11.21
C LEU A 703 12.56 32.72 -11.44
N VAL A 704 12.67 32.00 -12.56
CA VAL A 704 11.84 30.82 -12.86
C VAL A 704 12.03 29.78 -11.76
N THR A 705 13.26 29.49 -11.36
CA THR A 705 13.55 28.53 -10.29
C THR A 705 12.89 28.94 -8.96
N ALA A 706 12.95 30.22 -8.60
CA ALA A 706 12.31 30.73 -7.39
C ALA A 706 10.78 30.68 -7.47
N LEU A 707 10.20 31.03 -8.62
CA LEU A 707 8.76 30.98 -8.86
C LEU A 707 8.24 29.56 -8.84
N THR A 708 8.94 28.61 -9.48
CA THR A 708 8.60 27.18 -9.46
C THR A 708 8.55 26.67 -8.04
N ARG A 709 9.57 26.93 -7.23
CA ARG A 709 9.56 26.54 -5.81
C ARG A 709 8.38 27.14 -5.04
N ALA A 710 8.07 28.42 -5.24
CA ALA A 710 6.97 29.08 -4.56
C ALA A 710 5.60 28.55 -4.99
N VAL A 711 5.42 28.28 -6.29
CA VAL A 711 4.21 27.65 -6.83
C VAL A 711 4.07 26.23 -6.28
N ASP A 712 5.15 25.46 -6.18
CA ASP A 712 5.13 24.10 -5.63
C ASP A 712 4.74 24.06 -4.15
N GLU A 713 5.17 25.05 -3.35
CA GLU A 713 4.79 25.18 -1.93
C GLU A 713 3.29 25.50 -1.76
N LEU A 714 2.69 26.23 -2.70
CA LEU A 714 1.30 26.71 -2.63
C LEU A 714 0.30 25.80 -3.35
N THR A 715 0.74 25.03 -4.34
CA THR A 715 -0.15 24.22 -5.18
C THR A 715 -0.82 23.10 -4.39
N ARG A 716 -2.12 22.87 -4.60
CA ARG A 716 -2.91 21.81 -3.97
C ARG A 716 -3.65 20.96 -5.02
N PRO A 717 -3.04 19.87 -5.52
CA PRO A 717 -3.71 18.94 -6.43
C PRO A 717 -4.73 18.09 -5.66
N VAL A 718 -6.00 18.51 -5.68
CA VAL A 718 -7.09 17.93 -4.88
C VAL A 718 -7.27 16.42 -5.13
N ASP A 719 -7.31 15.97 -6.38
CA ASP A 719 -7.65 14.57 -6.71
C ASP A 719 -6.45 13.61 -6.61
N ALA A 720 -5.23 14.10 -6.85
CA ALA A 720 -4.03 13.26 -6.99
C ALA A 720 -3.15 13.18 -5.74
N ILE A 721 -3.29 14.13 -4.79
CA ILE A 721 -2.53 14.27 -3.52
C ILE A 721 -1.04 13.95 -3.66
N LYS A 722 -0.22 15.00 -3.55
CA LYS A 722 1.23 14.93 -3.63
C LYS A 722 1.77 13.90 -2.65
N HIS A 723 2.56 12.96 -3.15
CA HIS A 723 3.11 11.88 -2.34
C HIS A 723 2.03 11.08 -1.58
N GLN A 724 0.91 10.76 -2.23
CA GLN A 724 0.03 9.68 -1.78
C GLN A 724 -0.53 8.83 -2.94
N ALA A 725 -0.82 7.55 -2.68
CA ALA A 725 -1.50 6.65 -3.61
C ALA A 725 -2.88 6.25 -3.07
N LYS A 726 -3.86 6.05 -3.97
CA LYS A 726 -5.21 5.59 -3.61
C LYS A 726 -5.19 4.19 -3.00
N THR A 727 -4.46 3.29 -3.64
CA THR A 727 -4.28 1.90 -3.21
C THR A 727 -2.82 1.70 -2.89
N VAL A 728 -2.52 1.53 -1.61
CA VAL A 728 -1.18 1.13 -1.17
C VAL A 728 -1.13 -0.40 -1.23
N THR A 729 -0.47 -0.90 -2.27
CA THR A 729 -0.30 -2.33 -2.56
C THR A 729 1.01 -2.89 -1.98
N VAL A 730 1.93 -2.00 -1.61
CA VAL A 730 3.17 -2.31 -0.91
C VAL A 730 2.88 -2.32 0.59
N GLY A 731 3.04 -3.48 1.22
CA GLY A 731 2.84 -3.66 2.66
C GLY A 731 4.10 -4.14 3.34
N ILE A 732 4.09 -4.16 4.67
CA ILE A 732 5.24 -4.68 5.43
C ILE A 732 5.38 -6.19 5.21
N SER A 733 6.51 -6.62 4.66
CA SER A 733 6.89 -8.02 4.47
C SER A 733 7.33 -8.65 5.80
N ARG A 734 6.42 -8.73 6.78
CA ARG A 734 6.69 -9.36 8.10
C ARG A 734 6.74 -10.90 8.08
N THR A 735 7.06 -11.52 6.95
CA THR A 735 7.32 -12.97 6.90
C THR A 735 8.61 -13.32 7.65
N GLU A 736 9.33 -12.30 8.13
CA GLU A 736 10.71 -12.34 8.59
C GLU A 736 10.86 -12.23 10.10
N GLU A 737 9.92 -11.59 10.81
CA GLU A 737 10.07 -11.30 12.26
C GLU A 737 9.96 -12.57 13.13
N GLY A 738 9.29 -13.62 12.67
CA GLY A 738 9.31 -14.92 13.36
C GLY A 738 10.54 -15.78 13.06
N LEU A 739 11.33 -15.46 12.02
CA LEU A 739 12.49 -16.28 11.64
C LEU A 739 13.63 -16.09 12.66
N LEU A 740 13.84 -14.87 13.13
CA LEU A 740 14.88 -14.58 14.13
C LEU A 740 14.50 -15.07 15.53
N ASP A 741 13.21 -15.26 15.80
CA ASP A 741 12.71 -15.81 17.06
C ASP A 741 12.78 -17.34 17.12
N ALA A 742 12.92 -18.02 15.97
CA ALA A 742 13.04 -19.48 15.90
C ALA A 742 14.25 -19.96 16.73
N VAL A 743 14.05 -21.00 17.53
CA VAL A 743 15.04 -21.46 18.52
C VAL A 743 16.35 -21.83 17.84
N LEU A 744 16.27 -22.52 16.71
CA LEU A 744 17.44 -22.93 15.93
C LEU A 744 18.18 -21.75 15.28
N VAL A 745 17.46 -20.73 14.82
CA VAL A 745 18.06 -19.51 14.26
C VAL A 745 18.80 -18.74 15.36
N ARG A 746 18.17 -18.56 16.52
CA ARG A 746 18.82 -17.96 17.68
C ARG A 746 20.05 -18.73 18.11
N ALA A 747 19.97 -20.05 18.16
CA ALA A 747 21.11 -20.89 18.54
C ALA A 747 22.31 -20.73 17.57
N VAL A 748 22.06 -20.55 16.26
CA VAL A 748 23.12 -20.29 15.27
C VAL A 748 23.73 -18.90 15.45
N LEU A 749 22.92 -17.88 15.73
CA LEU A 749 23.41 -16.51 15.97
C LEU A 749 24.14 -16.39 17.32
N GLU A 750 23.62 -17.00 18.38
CA GLU A 750 24.24 -17.08 19.71
C GLU A 750 25.54 -17.91 19.68
N ALA A 751 25.69 -18.83 18.73
CA ALA A 751 26.95 -19.52 18.43
C ALA A 751 28.01 -18.62 17.75
N GLY A 752 27.66 -17.36 17.45
CA GLY A 752 28.57 -16.35 16.93
C GLY A 752 28.56 -16.17 15.41
N ALA A 753 27.66 -16.84 14.68
CA ALA A 753 27.48 -16.60 13.26
C ALA A 753 26.95 -15.19 13.02
N ALA A 754 27.59 -14.43 12.12
CA ALA A 754 27.16 -13.08 11.80
C ALA A 754 25.86 -13.12 10.99
N ARG A 755 24.89 -12.26 11.33
CA ARG A 755 23.57 -12.25 10.67
C ARG A 755 23.67 -12.02 9.17
N ASP A 756 24.54 -11.12 8.74
CA ASP A 756 24.81 -10.81 7.34
C ASP A 756 25.54 -11.94 6.59
N HIS A 757 26.05 -12.94 7.31
CA HIS A 757 26.64 -14.14 6.71
C HIS A 757 25.65 -15.30 6.57
N ILE A 758 24.42 -15.18 7.08
CA ILE A 758 23.39 -16.22 6.93
C ILE A 758 22.39 -15.76 5.89
N SER A 759 22.33 -16.46 4.76
CA SER A 759 21.39 -16.13 3.68
C SER A 759 19.94 -16.24 4.14
N TYR A 760 19.04 -15.51 3.48
CA TYR A 760 17.61 -15.60 3.78
C TYR A 760 17.04 -17.01 3.60
N ALA A 761 17.46 -17.70 2.54
CA ALA A 761 17.08 -19.10 2.29
C ALA A 761 17.53 -20.01 3.46
N THR A 762 18.74 -19.79 3.98
CA THR A 762 19.26 -20.51 5.14
C THR A 762 18.40 -20.27 6.38
N LEU A 763 17.98 -19.03 6.66
CA LEU A 763 17.11 -18.72 7.80
C LEU A 763 15.74 -19.40 7.71
N LYS A 764 15.13 -19.40 6.53
CA LYS A 764 13.85 -20.10 6.28
C LYS A 764 13.96 -21.60 6.57
N VAL A 765 15.04 -22.23 6.11
CA VAL A 765 15.29 -23.65 6.37
C VAL A 765 15.46 -23.92 7.87
N LEU A 766 16.22 -23.08 8.58
CA LEU A 766 16.40 -23.24 10.03
C LEU A 766 15.09 -23.07 10.80
N ALA A 767 14.27 -22.08 10.45
CA ALA A 767 12.97 -21.88 11.08
C ALA A 767 11.99 -23.02 10.78
N ALA A 768 12.04 -23.60 9.57
CA ALA A 768 11.24 -24.77 9.25
C ALA A 768 11.67 -26.02 10.02
N LEU A 769 12.98 -26.20 10.25
CA LEU A 769 13.52 -27.31 11.03
C LEU A 769 13.19 -27.22 12.53
N ASP A 770 12.85 -26.03 13.04
CA ASP A 770 12.60 -25.78 14.46
C ASP A 770 11.52 -26.69 15.04
N GLY A 771 10.43 -26.94 14.28
CA GLY A 771 9.34 -27.83 14.69
C GLY A 771 9.73 -29.30 14.87
N ALA A 772 10.92 -29.72 14.43
CA ALA A 772 11.45 -31.06 14.67
C ALA A 772 12.41 -31.12 15.87
N VAL A 773 12.98 -29.99 16.29
CA VAL A 773 14.05 -29.92 17.28
C VAL A 773 13.45 -29.82 18.69
N GLU A 774 13.76 -30.80 19.54
CA GLU A 774 13.41 -30.78 20.97
C GLU A 774 14.35 -29.86 21.76
N SER A 775 15.66 -29.93 21.48
CA SER A 775 16.64 -29.08 22.15
C SER A 775 17.95 -28.94 21.36
N VAL A 776 18.66 -27.82 21.58
CA VAL A 776 20.03 -27.59 21.11
C VAL A 776 21.01 -27.85 22.25
N THR A 777 21.96 -28.76 22.07
CA THR A 777 22.85 -29.26 23.14
C THR A 777 24.29 -28.74 23.05
N GLY A 778 24.67 -28.11 21.94
CA GLY A 778 25.98 -27.49 21.75
C GLY A 778 26.23 -27.07 20.31
N PHE A 779 27.39 -26.47 20.04
CA PHE A 779 27.78 -26.05 18.70
C PHE A 779 29.30 -26.08 18.49
N THR A 780 29.73 -26.16 17.24
CA THR A 780 31.10 -25.88 16.80
C THR A 780 31.06 -24.95 15.60
N ARG A 781 31.75 -23.82 15.70
CA ARG A 781 31.91 -22.85 14.61
C ARG A 781 33.26 -23.03 13.93
N TYR A 782 33.26 -22.95 12.60
CA TYR A 782 34.43 -23.13 11.77
C TYR A 782 34.66 -21.94 10.84
N ALA A 783 35.91 -21.59 10.60
CA ALA A 783 36.32 -20.70 9.52
C ALA A 783 36.82 -21.54 8.34
N ILE A 784 36.49 -21.10 7.13
CA ILE A 784 36.95 -21.71 5.88
C ILE A 784 37.93 -20.76 5.20
N HIS A 785 39.04 -21.32 4.71
CA HIS A 785 40.05 -20.59 3.96
C HIS A 785 40.26 -21.22 2.58
N GLY A 786 40.17 -20.41 1.54
CA GLY A 786 40.24 -20.83 0.14
C GLY A 786 38.88 -21.25 -0.42
N ASP A 787 38.84 -21.52 -1.73
CA ASP A 787 37.60 -21.89 -2.44
C ASP A 787 37.18 -23.33 -2.09
N PRO A 788 36.00 -23.55 -1.46
CA PRO A 788 35.48 -24.88 -1.08
C PRO A 788 35.37 -25.89 -2.24
N ARG A 789 35.25 -25.39 -3.48
CA ARG A 789 35.21 -26.21 -4.70
C ARG A 789 36.55 -26.88 -4.99
N THR A 790 37.63 -26.34 -4.44
CA THR A 790 38.99 -26.85 -4.67
C THR A 790 39.46 -27.79 -3.54
N PRO A 791 40.32 -28.78 -3.84
CA PRO A 791 40.91 -29.64 -2.81
C PRO A 791 41.87 -28.92 -1.84
N ALA A 792 42.25 -27.68 -2.14
CA ALA A 792 43.18 -26.88 -1.36
C ALA A 792 42.51 -26.14 -0.19
N ALA A 793 41.18 -26.11 -0.12
CA ALA A 793 40.47 -25.44 0.96
C ALA A 793 40.77 -26.07 2.33
N THR A 794 40.93 -25.21 3.33
CA THR A 794 41.17 -25.62 4.72
C THR A 794 40.07 -25.12 5.64
N ILE A 795 39.94 -25.78 6.78
CA ILE A 795 38.95 -25.50 7.82
C ILE A 795 39.65 -25.43 9.17
N SER A 796 39.30 -24.43 9.97
CA SER A 796 39.79 -24.24 11.34
C SER A 796 38.60 -24.07 12.29
N ILE A 797 38.78 -24.43 13.57
CA ILE A 797 37.74 -24.21 14.59
C ILE A 797 37.91 -22.81 15.15
N VAL A 798 36.81 -22.05 15.16
CA VAL A 798 36.73 -20.73 15.75
C VAL A 798 36.29 -20.84 17.21
N GLU A 799 35.22 -21.57 17.46
CA GLU A 799 34.61 -21.65 18.80
C GLU A 799 33.84 -22.94 19.01
N ARG A 800 33.68 -23.34 20.28
CA ARG A 800 32.86 -24.48 20.71
C ARG A 800 32.03 -24.14 21.95
N GLY A 801 30.76 -24.51 21.92
CA GLY A 801 29.81 -24.33 23.03
C GLY A 801 29.04 -25.61 23.38
N GLY A 802 28.55 -25.67 24.62
CA GLY A 802 27.79 -26.80 25.14
C GLY A 802 28.59 -28.11 25.10
N LEU A 803 27.92 -29.20 24.72
CA LEU A 803 28.48 -30.55 24.69
C LEU A 803 29.70 -30.69 23.75
N ALA A 804 29.84 -29.81 22.76
CA ALA A 804 30.94 -29.84 21.80
C ALA A 804 32.32 -29.51 22.41
N ARG A 805 32.37 -28.89 23.59
CA ARG A 805 33.63 -28.55 24.28
C ARG A 805 34.47 -29.78 24.61
N ASP A 806 33.80 -30.87 24.96
CA ASP A 806 34.42 -32.13 25.38
C ASP A 806 34.55 -33.16 24.24
N LEU A 807 34.19 -32.79 23.00
CA LEU A 807 34.25 -33.67 21.84
C LEU A 807 35.57 -33.53 21.07
N ALA A 808 36.18 -34.64 20.68
CA ALA A 808 37.32 -34.63 19.77
C ALA A 808 36.88 -34.30 18.33
N SER A 809 37.53 -33.33 17.68
CA SER A 809 37.26 -33.00 16.27
C SER A 809 38.39 -33.46 15.38
N ARG A 810 38.07 -33.98 14.19
CA ARG A 810 39.08 -34.26 13.15
C ARG A 810 39.89 -33.01 12.80
N VAL A 811 39.27 -31.84 12.86
CA VAL A 811 39.91 -30.56 12.53
C VAL A 811 41.07 -30.24 13.47
N ASP A 812 41.09 -30.83 14.68
CA ASP A 812 42.21 -30.68 15.63
C ASP A 812 43.50 -31.36 15.15
N THR A 813 43.39 -32.36 14.26
CA THR A 813 44.55 -33.12 13.73
C THR A 813 44.72 -32.99 12.22
N ASN A 814 43.69 -32.56 11.48
CA ASN A 814 43.72 -32.39 10.03
C ASN A 814 42.79 -31.26 9.59
N SER A 815 43.38 -30.18 9.07
CA SER A 815 42.70 -28.96 8.63
C SER A 815 42.17 -28.99 7.20
N SER A 816 42.33 -30.07 6.42
CA SER A 816 41.78 -30.12 5.06
C SER A 816 40.24 -30.13 5.09
N LEU A 817 39.59 -29.29 4.27
CA LEU A 817 38.13 -29.26 4.16
C LEU A 817 37.64 -30.43 3.30
N VAL A 818 37.10 -31.48 3.93
CA VAL A 818 36.67 -32.71 3.25
C VAL A 818 35.34 -33.26 3.80
N GLY A 819 34.70 -34.12 3.00
CA GLY A 819 33.46 -34.81 3.38
C GLY A 819 32.26 -33.88 3.47
N THR A 820 31.36 -34.17 4.42
CA THR A 820 30.08 -33.48 4.60
C THR A 820 30.22 -31.96 4.78
N LYS A 821 31.26 -31.51 5.49
CA LYS A 821 31.52 -30.08 5.70
C LYS A 821 31.93 -29.36 4.41
N ARG A 822 32.69 -30.03 3.53
CA ARG A 822 33.02 -29.49 2.20
C ARG A 822 31.77 -29.34 1.35
N ARG A 823 30.90 -30.36 1.35
CA ARG A 823 29.65 -30.34 0.59
C ARG A 823 28.77 -29.14 0.98
N VAL A 824 28.53 -28.97 2.28
CA VAL A 824 27.73 -27.83 2.79
C VAL A 824 28.35 -26.48 2.41
N ALA A 825 29.67 -26.39 2.44
CA ALA A 825 30.36 -25.16 2.08
C ALA A 825 30.35 -24.85 0.58
N ASP A 826 30.34 -25.88 -0.26
CA ASP A 826 30.30 -25.78 -1.72
C ASP A 826 28.89 -25.50 -2.23
N GLU A 827 27.92 -26.30 -1.79
CA GLU A 827 26.50 -26.19 -2.19
C GLU A 827 25.79 -25.00 -1.51
N GLN A 828 26.36 -24.45 -0.44
CA GLN A 828 25.77 -23.37 0.36
C GLN A 828 24.36 -23.71 0.90
N GLN A 829 24.10 -25.00 1.15
CA GLN A 829 22.83 -25.50 1.67
C GLN A 829 22.97 -26.10 3.07
N VAL A 830 21.97 -25.86 3.91
CA VAL A 830 21.89 -26.46 5.26
C VAL A 830 21.79 -27.98 5.13
N LEU A 831 22.49 -28.69 6.02
CA LEU A 831 22.40 -30.15 6.07
C LEU A 831 22.14 -30.66 7.48
N VAL A 832 21.10 -31.47 7.61
CA VAL A 832 20.81 -32.31 8.77
C VAL A 832 21.51 -33.67 8.60
N ALA A 833 22.28 -34.11 9.59
CA ALA A 833 23.05 -35.34 9.52
C ALA A 833 23.14 -36.07 10.87
N ARG A 834 23.47 -37.37 10.81
CA ARG A 834 23.82 -38.20 11.97
C ARG A 834 25.31 -38.56 11.94
N GLY A 835 26.00 -38.37 13.06
CA GLY A 835 27.41 -38.68 13.21
C GLY A 835 27.69 -40.17 13.05
N ARG A 836 28.63 -40.54 12.16
CA ARG A 836 28.92 -41.95 11.83
C ARG A 836 29.55 -42.76 12.98
N LYS A 837 30.24 -42.09 13.91
CA LYS A 837 30.97 -42.76 15.02
C LYS A 837 30.21 -42.72 16.34
N ASP A 838 29.39 -41.69 16.55
CA ASP A 838 28.76 -41.38 17.83
C ASP A 838 27.24 -41.26 17.76
N GLY A 839 26.63 -41.43 16.58
CA GLY A 839 25.18 -41.44 16.39
C GLY A 839 24.48 -40.10 16.64
N ARG A 840 25.22 -39.03 16.95
CA ARG A 840 24.66 -37.74 17.34
C ARG A 840 24.09 -37.00 16.14
N THR A 841 22.95 -36.35 16.33
CA THR A 841 22.29 -35.54 15.31
C THR A 841 22.84 -34.11 15.30
N VAL A 842 23.14 -33.62 14.10
CA VAL A 842 23.74 -32.31 13.87
C VAL A 842 23.08 -31.60 12.70
N ILE A 843 23.06 -30.27 12.76
CA ILE A 843 22.65 -29.39 11.67
C ILE A 843 23.88 -28.55 11.29
N ILE A 844 24.30 -28.58 10.03
CA ILE A 844 25.45 -27.84 9.53
C ILE A 844 24.95 -26.69 8.67
N VAL A 845 25.32 -25.47 9.05
CA VAL A 845 24.82 -24.21 8.48
C VAL A 845 25.98 -23.47 7.80
N PRO A 846 25.87 -23.11 6.51
CA PRO A 846 26.88 -22.31 5.81
C PRO A 846 26.83 -20.83 6.23
N GLU A 847 28.00 -20.24 6.45
CA GLU A 847 28.20 -18.79 6.60
C GLU A 847 28.79 -18.25 5.29
N VAL A 848 28.04 -17.42 4.56
CA VAL A 848 28.33 -16.93 3.21
C VAL A 848 28.41 -15.41 3.22
N LYS A 849 29.50 -14.84 2.70
CA LYS A 849 29.68 -13.40 2.52
C LYS A 849 29.82 -13.08 1.04
N GLY A 850 28.85 -12.36 0.48
CA GLY A 850 28.74 -12.18 -0.97
C GLY A 850 28.47 -13.53 -1.64
N ALA A 851 29.37 -14.00 -2.52
CA ALA A 851 29.27 -15.31 -3.15
C ALA A 851 30.18 -16.39 -2.49
N GLU A 852 30.97 -16.02 -1.47
CA GLU A 852 31.99 -16.90 -0.90
C GLU A 852 31.57 -17.45 0.47
N THR A 853 31.76 -18.76 0.67
CA THR A 853 31.55 -19.40 1.98
C THR A 853 32.74 -19.14 2.88
N VAL A 854 32.54 -18.31 3.90
CA VAL A 854 33.58 -17.88 4.85
C VAL A 854 33.64 -18.77 6.10
N GLY A 855 32.59 -19.55 6.37
CA GLY A 855 32.55 -20.41 7.55
C GLY A 855 31.41 -21.42 7.58
N LEU A 856 31.36 -22.19 8.66
CA LEU A 856 30.28 -23.14 8.97
C LEU A 856 29.93 -23.08 10.45
N THR A 857 28.64 -23.07 10.77
CA THR A 857 28.14 -23.30 12.13
C THR A 857 27.48 -24.67 12.21
N LEU A 858 28.07 -25.58 13.01
CA LEU A 858 27.54 -26.91 13.26
C LEU A 858 26.85 -26.92 14.62
N VAL A 859 25.55 -27.22 14.64
CA VAL A 859 24.72 -27.26 15.85
C VAL A 859 24.41 -28.71 16.21
N HIS A 860 24.61 -29.09 17.46
CA HIS A 860 24.20 -30.39 18.01
C HIS A 860 22.76 -30.29 18.50
N VAL A 861 21.88 -31.11 17.95
CA VAL A 861 20.43 -31.06 18.23
C VAL A 861 19.92 -32.41 18.70
N VAL A 862 18.89 -32.39 19.54
CA VAL A 862 18.02 -33.54 19.83
C VAL A 862 16.72 -33.29 19.09
N PHE A 863 16.30 -34.23 18.24
CA PHE A 863 15.00 -34.18 17.59
C PHE A 863 13.95 -34.83 18.47
N HIS A 864 12.70 -34.37 18.35
CA HIS A 864 11.56 -35.11 18.89
C HIS A 864 11.54 -36.55 18.35
N GLY A 865 10.96 -37.48 19.10
CA GLY A 865 10.79 -38.86 18.63
C GLY A 865 9.95 -38.89 17.35
N THR A 866 8.67 -38.56 17.46
CA THR A 866 7.77 -38.29 16.34
C THR A 866 7.09 -36.94 16.54
N VAL A 867 6.51 -36.37 15.48
CA VAL A 867 5.76 -35.12 15.50
C VAL A 867 4.42 -35.31 14.79
N PRO A 868 3.37 -34.49 15.07
CA PRO A 868 2.09 -34.61 14.38
C PRO A 868 2.25 -34.55 12.84
N PRO A 869 1.45 -35.28 12.05
CA PRO A 869 1.61 -35.34 10.58
C PRO A 869 1.70 -33.98 9.89
N ALA A 870 0.86 -33.01 10.30
CA ALA A 870 0.89 -31.65 9.77
C ALA A 870 2.22 -30.93 10.06
N ALA A 871 2.80 -31.13 11.25
CA ALA A 871 4.09 -30.57 11.62
C ALA A 871 5.24 -31.26 10.85
N ALA A 872 5.22 -32.58 10.74
CA ALA A 872 6.20 -33.33 9.95
C ALA A 872 6.21 -32.87 8.48
N ARG A 873 5.02 -32.70 7.89
CA ARG A 873 4.87 -32.16 6.53
C ARG A 873 5.50 -30.78 6.41
N GLN A 874 5.18 -29.86 7.33
CA GLN A 874 5.70 -28.49 7.28
C GLN A 874 7.23 -28.46 7.38
N VAL A 875 7.80 -29.24 8.30
CA VAL A 875 9.26 -29.39 8.47
C VAL A 875 9.90 -29.91 7.19
N LEU A 876 9.38 -31.01 6.64
CA LEU A 876 9.91 -31.65 5.43
C LEU A 876 9.72 -30.79 4.17
N GLN A 877 8.66 -29.99 4.11
CA GLN A 877 8.45 -29.04 3.00
C GLN A 877 9.50 -27.94 3.03
N GLY A 878 9.79 -27.41 4.22
CA GLY A 878 10.75 -26.32 4.39
C GLY A 878 12.21 -26.75 4.33
N TYR A 879 12.51 -28.04 4.41
CA TYR A 879 13.86 -28.60 4.29
C TYR A 879 14.00 -29.48 3.04
N ASP A 880 14.73 -28.99 2.02
CA ASP A 880 15.02 -29.70 0.75
C ASP A 880 13.78 -30.17 -0.03
N ARG A 881 12.60 -29.57 0.21
CA ARG A 881 11.30 -30.03 -0.32
C ARG A 881 11.11 -31.54 -0.16
N ARG A 882 11.61 -32.09 0.94
CA ARG A 882 11.76 -33.51 1.16
C ARG A 882 10.40 -34.23 1.23
N TYR A 883 9.35 -33.51 1.64
CA TYR A 883 7.97 -34.00 1.60
C TYR A 883 7.55 -34.36 0.17
N ASP A 884 7.68 -33.41 -0.77
CA ASP A 884 7.32 -33.63 -2.18
C ASP A 884 8.05 -34.84 -2.76
N ARG A 885 9.37 -34.91 -2.53
CA ARG A 885 10.20 -36.02 -3.01
C ARG A 885 9.81 -37.38 -2.41
N LEU A 886 9.41 -37.39 -1.14
CA LEU A 886 8.94 -38.61 -0.47
C LEU A 886 7.58 -39.04 -1.01
N VAL A 887 6.66 -38.09 -1.25
CA VAL A 887 5.37 -38.36 -1.89
C VAL A 887 5.59 -38.94 -3.29
N ASP A 888 6.43 -38.32 -4.10
CA ASP A 888 6.76 -38.79 -5.46
C ASP A 888 7.30 -40.23 -5.42
N TRP A 889 8.27 -40.51 -4.56
CA TRP A 889 8.87 -41.84 -4.44
C TRP A 889 7.86 -42.90 -3.99
N VAL A 890 7.07 -42.60 -2.96
CA VAL A 890 6.08 -43.55 -2.43
C VAL A 890 4.94 -43.77 -3.40
N THR A 891 4.47 -42.74 -4.10
CA THR A 891 3.41 -42.90 -5.10
C THR A 891 3.90 -43.67 -6.33
N GLU A 892 5.18 -43.55 -6.68
CA GLU A 892 5.81 -44.37 -7.72
C GLU A 892 5.83 -45.86 -7.36
N THR A 893 6.05 -46.22 -6.08
CA THR A 893 6.15 -47.64 -5.66
C THR A 893 4.86 -48.25 -5.11
N GLU A 894 4.04 -47.48 -4.37
CA GLU A 894 2.86 -47.94 -3.63
C GLU A 894 1.53 -47.40 -4.20
N GLY A 895 1.57 -46.49 -5.18
CA GLY A 895 0.38 -45.95 -5.86
C GLY A 895 -0.43 -44.90 -5.08
N SER A 896 -0.19 -44.72 -3.78
CA SER A 896 -0.82 -43.66 -2.96
C SER A 896 0.03 -43.31 -1.74
N PHE A 897 -0.01 -42.06 -1.30
CA PHE A 897 0.71 -41.59 -0.11
C PHE A 897 -0.22 -41.46 1.10
N ARG A 898 0.12 -42.16 2.19
CA ARG A 898 -0.58 -42.05 3.47
C ARG A 898 0.07 -40.99 4.36
N GLU A 899 -0.52 -39.80 4.40
CA GLU A 899 0.05 -38.66 5.14
C GLU A 899 0.08 -38.89 6.66
N ASP A 900 -0.86 -39.66 7.21
CA ASP A 900 -0.92 -40.01 8.63
C ASP A 900 0.32 -40.78 9.13
N ARG A 901 0.96 -41.58 8.25
CA ARG A 901 2.20 -42.30 8.58
C ARG A 901 3.38 -41.40 8.91
N LEU A 902 3.35 -40.12 8.52
CA LEU A 902 4.38 -39.16 8.93
C LEU A 902 4.48 -39.01 10.45
N GLY A 903 3.37 -39.23 11.18
CA GLY A 903 3.35 -39.20 12.64
C GLY A 903 3.86 -40.48 13.31
N GLU A 904 4.09 -41.54 12.54
CA GLU A 904 4.53 -42.86 13.02
C GLU A 904 6.05 -43.06 12.88
N VAL A 905 6.69 -42.34 11.95
CA VAL A 905 8.13 -42.48 11.65
C VAL A 905 8.94 -41.44 12.44
N PRO A 906 10.12 -41.80 12.98
CA PRO A 906 10.97 -40.83 13.66
C PRO A 906 11.34 -39.65 12.76
N ILE A 907 11.12 -38.41 13.22
CA ILE A 907 11.35 -37.22 12.38
C ILE A 907 12.83 -37.10 11.97
N ALA A 908 13.75 -37.56 12.81
CA ALA A 908 15.17 -37.63 12.49
C ALA A 908 15.44 -38.56 11.29
N ASP A 909 14.74 -39.68 11.18
CA ASP A 909 14.90 -40.63 10.07
C ASP A 909 14.30 -40.05 8.79
N LEU A 910 13.16 -39.36 8.87
CA LEU A 910 12.57 -38.63 7.75
C LEU A 910 13.50 -37.52 7.22
N LEU A 911 14.24 -36.85 8.10
CA LEU A 911 15.17 -35.77 7.75
C LEU A 911 16.53 -36.25 7.22
N ILE A 912 17.00 -37.42 7.67
CA ILE A 912 18.39 -37.86 7.45
C ILE A 912 18.49 -38.99 6.42
N LEU A 913 17.62 -40.01 6.48
CA LEU A 913 17.74 -41.18 5.60
C LEU A 913 17.46 -40.79 4.15
N PRO A 914 18.16 -41.36 3.15
CA PRO A 914 17.81 -41.16 1.75
C PRO A 914 16.31 -41.32 1.52
N VAL A 915 15.72 -40.48 0.66
CA VAL A 915 14.27 -40.49 0.39
C VAL A 915 13.76 -41.90 0.06
N SER A 916 14.55 -42.67 -0.68
CA SER A 916 14.28 -44.07 -1.00
C SER A 916 14.16 -44.99 0.21
N GLU A 917 14.98 -44.78 1.25
CA GLU A 917 14.92 -45.55 2.50
C GLU A 917 13.79 -45.05 3.40
N SER A 918 13.55 -43.73 3.46
CA SER A 918 12.39 -43.17 4.16
C SER A 918 11.07 -43.70 3.58
N ALA A 919 11.01 -43.89 2.27
CA ALA A 919 9.84 -44.45 1.58
C ALA A 919 9.57 -45.92 1.96
N ASP A 920 10.57 -46.69 2.42
CA ASP A 920 10.35 -48.08 2.84
C ASP A 920 9.39 -48.20 4.02
N HIS A 921 9.21 -47.13 4.81
CA HIS A 921 8.21 -47.05 5.87
C HIS A 921 6.76 -47.02 5.34
N TRP A 922 6.56 -46.77 4.05
CA TRP A 922 5.25 -46.78 3.40
C TRP A 922 4.89 -48.11 2.74
N ARG A 923 5.81 -49.08 2.67
CA ARG A 923 5.53 -50.42 2.14
C ARG A 923 4.45 -51.12 2.96
N ASN A 924 3.52 -51.80 2.30
CA ASN A 924 2.53 -52.65 2.96
C ASN A 924 3.15 -53.97 3.45
N ASP A 925 2.78 -54.44 4.65
CA ASP A 925 3.27 -55.69 5.28
C ASP A 925 2.93 -57.00 4.50
N ALA A 926 2.37 -56.91 3.30
CA ALA A 926 2.07 -58.07 2.45
C ALA A 926 3.29 -58.60 1.66
N GLY A 927 4.48 -58.03 1.87
CA GLY A 927 5.70 -58.37 1.14
C GLY A 927 7.00 -58.39 1.95
N ARG A 928 6.94 -58.69 3.26
CA ARG A 928 8.13 -58.99 4.09
C ARG A 928 8.21 -60.47 4.45
#